data_AF-A0A399HQ65-F1
#
_entry.id   AF-A0A399HQ65-F1
#
_cell.length_a   1.000
_cell.length_b   1.000
_cell.length_c   1.000
_cell.angle_alpha   90.00
_cell.angle_beta   90.00
_cell.angle_gamma   90.00
#
_symmetry.space_group_name_H-M   'P 1'
#
loop_
_entity.id
_entity.type
_entity.pdbx_description
1 polymer ?
#
loop_
_entity_poly.entity_id
_entity_poly.type
_entity_poly.pdbx_seq_one_letter_code
_entity_poly.pdbx_strand_id
1 'polypeptide(L)'
;MRLLYTTGDGRLGWTEDLIGDKIPPYAILSHTWKEGQEVTFADLKDLDNAVDVDTQRKEGYRKIRFCAQQAKRDGLDYFWVDTCCIDKANSQELQEAINSMFDWYQKAKKCYVYLSDVECNTSDAESESSRRWKPAFRKSRWFTRGWTLQELLAPASVVFYSKEGDLLGDKQSLKDTIHEITGIPIEALQGSPLSDFSVAERFSWAEDRETTREEDSAYCLLGVFGICMTLRYTEGKDRAIKRLRQKVQRPMKDIEERLGKIRSWLSAPDPSTNYHKAHKQRQAKTGLWLLEGEQFTRWKKSAASRLWLYGIPGCGKTILSSTVVENLLEYCHDDTNIVTAYFYFDFNDIQKQDPELMLRSLLCQLVQRSVVIPKGVDALFSSCENGQRKPSSHALLQVIKEAAQEFTHVYVVLDALDECAQRLELMDMLEAVAEWQLDNLHLLMTSRKERDIERSLEEYIREEDAVCLQRDVVDQDIQRYVQQRLCVDKGLAKWNNNAVVRQEIEAALMGGARGMFRWAVCQLDTLGKCCNRAMLRKSLATLPRTLDQTYDRILTAISEEYAEYAMRILQWLTFSARPLSVEEVAEVVAIDVARDPAFDRDEVLEHPLEVLDICSSLVTITTNEVDRRSGSAQRIVALAHYSVQEYLVSDRIRQGSH
;
A
#
# COMPACT_ATOMS: atom_id res chain seq x y z
N MET A 1 -15.93 15.99 34.80
CA MET A 1 -15.00 15.28 35.71
C MET A 1 -14.92 16.06 37.01
N ARG A 2 -15.04 15.38 38.15
CA ARG A 2 -14.90 15.97 39.49
C ARG A 2 -13.53 15.65 40.06
N LEU A 3 -12.85 16.61 40.69
CA LEU A 3 -11.55 16.42 41.34
C LEU A 3 -11.66 16.64 42.85
N LEU A 4 -10.75 16.01 43.59
CA LEU A 4 -10.51 16.26 45.01
C LEU A 4 -9.39 17.27 45.19
N TYR A 5 -9.47 18.06 46.25
CA TYR A 5 -8.37 18.89 46.75
C TYR A 5 -8.33 18.87 48.28
N THR A 6 -7.21 19.30 48.86
CA THR A 6 -7.08 19.45 50.31
C THR A 6 -7.31 20.90 50.71
N THR A 7 -8.26 21.17 51.60
CA THR A 7 -8.55 22.50 52.14
C THR A 7 -7.43 22.98 53.09
N GLY A 8 -7.42 24.29 53.41
CA GLY A 8 -6.42 24.87 54.31
C GLY A 8 -6.41 24.27 55.73
N ASP A 9 -7.53 23.70 56.18
CA ASP A 9 -7.68 22.99 57.46
C ASP A 9 -7.44 21.47 57.35
N GLY A 10 -6.99 20.98 56.19
CA GLY A 10 -6.59 19.59 55.99
C GLY A 10 -7.74 18.61 55.73
N ARG A 11 -8.94 19.11 55.45
CA ARG A 11 -10.09 18.31 54.98
C ARG A 11 -10.03 18.09 53.47
N LEU A 12 -10.84 17.17 52.98
CA LEU A 12 -11.00 16.89 51.55
C LEU A 12 -12.22 17.64 51.03
N GLY A 13 -12.08 18.34 49.91
CA GLY A 13 -13.19 18.99 49.21
C GLY A 13 -13.25 18.56 47.74
N TRP A 14 -14.40 18.79 47.10
CA TRP A 14 -14.59 18.57 45.66
C TRP A 14 -14.64 19.86 44.87
N THR A 15 -14.17 19.79 43.63
CA THR A 15 -14.50 20.79 42.62
C THR A 15 -15.95 20.64 42.15
N GLU A 16 -16.47 21.68 41.50
CA GLU A 16 -17.61 21.50 40.59
C GLU A 16 -17.21 20.57 39.41
N ASP A 17 -18.19 20.14 38.61
CA ASP A 17 -17.93 19.31 37.44
C ASP A 17 -17.18 20.09 36.36
N LEU A 18 -15.92 19.70 36.13
CA LEU A 18 -15.02 20.33 35.18
C LEU A 18 -15.15 19.69 33.78
N ILE A 19 -15.09 20.52 32.74
CA ILE A 19 -15.23 20.12 31.33
C ILE A 19 -14.12 20.76 30.50
N GLY A 20 -13.49 19.97 29.62
CA GLY A 20 -12.52 20.46 28.63
C GLY A 20 -11.32 21.17 29.26
N ASP A 21 -10.98 22.34 28.73
CA ASP A 21 -9.81 23.15 29.13
C ASP A 21 -9.88 23.70 30.57
N LYS A 22 -11.00 23.50 31.27
CA LYS A 22 -11.17 23.90 32.67
C LYS A 22 -10.57 22.90 33.66
N ILE A 23 -10.08 21.75 33.20
CA ILE A 23 -9.50 20.73 34.07
C ILE A 23 -8.05 21.14 34.43
N PRO A 24 -7.75 21.48 35.70
CA PRO A 24 -6.40 21.86 36.12
C PRO A 24 -5.47 20.66 36.10
N PRO A 25 -4.13 20.83 36.16
CA PRO A 25 -3.21 19.73 36.38
C PRO A 25 -3.55 18.94 37.64
N TYR A 26 -3.58 17.62 37.55
CA TYR A 26 -3.99 16.75 38.65
C TYR A 26 -3.20 15.43 38.69
N ALA A 27 -3.15 14.82 39.87
CA ALA A 27 -2.71 13.45 40.06
C ALA A 27 -3.89 12.47 39.98
N ILE A 28 -3.65 11.22 39.63
CA ILE A 28 -4.68 10.18 39.60
C ILE A 28 -4.24 8.98 40.44
N LEU A 29 -5.14 8.44 41.26
CA LEU A 29 -4.88 7.25 42.06
C LEU A 29 -5.33 6.00 41.31
N SER A 30 -4.45 5.02 41.24
CA SER A 30 -4.73 3.66 40.78
C SER A 30 -4.54 2.68 41.93
N HIS A 31 -5.56 1.90 42.25
CA HIS A 31 -5.53 0.97 43.37
C HIS A 31 -6.52 -0.18 43.18
N THR A 32 -6.30 -1.29 43.89
CA THR A 32 -7.27 -2.39 43.94
C THR A 32 -8.30 -2.14 45.05
N TRP A 33 -9.56 -2.41 44.75
CA TRP A 33 -10.65 -2.24 45.73
C TRP A 33 -10.75 -3.43 46.68
N LYS A 34 -11.22 -3.16 47.91
CA LYS A 34 -11.64 -4.18 48.87
C LYS A 34 -13.10 -3.94 49.27
N GLU A 35 -13.91 -4.99 49.17
CA GLU A 35 -15.35 -4.90 49.40
C GLU A 35 -15.67 -4.35 50.80
N GLY A 36 -16.58 -3.37 50.86
CA GLY A 36 -16.99 -2.70 52.09
C GLY A 36 -15.94 -1.80 52.74
N GLN A 37 -14.74 -1.65 52.16
CA GLN A 37 -13.62 -0.89 52.74
C GLN A 37 -13.22 0.34 51.91
N GLU A 38 -13.85 0.57 50.76
CA GLU A 38 -13.61 1.77 49.95
C GLU A 38 -14.48 2.95 50.41
N VAL A 39 -13.95 4.16 50.27
CA VAL A 39 -14.70 5.39 50.50
C VAL A 39 -15.40 5.77 49.20
N THR A 40 -16.72 5.88 49.26
CA THR A 40 -17.59 6.18 48.13
C THR A 40 -17.88 7.68 48.02
N PHE A 41 -18.51 8.09 46.91
CA PHE A 41 -19.02 9.46 46.78
C PHE A 41 -20.00 9.82 47.90
N ALA A 42 -20.92 8.93 48.27
CA ALA A 42 -21.87 9.19 49.36
C ALA A 42 -21.18 9.42 50.71
N ASP A 43 -20.17 8.59 51.03
CA ASP A 43 -19.41 8.70 52.30
C ASP A 43 -18.72 10.08 52.46
N LEU A 44 -18.18 10.64 51.37
CA LEU A 44 -17.53 11.97 51.40
C LEU A 44 -18.53 13.12 51.38
N LYS A 45 -19.74 12.93 50.84
CA LYS A 45 -20.77 13.96 50.78
C LYS A 45 -21.32 14.29 52.17
N ASP A 46 -21.39 13.29 53.04
CA ASP A 46 -21.91 13.45 54.41
C ASP A 46 -20.87 14.07 55.37
N LEU A 47 -19.59 14.08 54.99
CA LEU A 47 -18.49 14.67 55.78
C LEU A 47 -18.54 16.21 55.88
N ASP A 48 -19.34 16.88 55.06
CA ASP A 48 -19.62 18.33 55.18
C ASP A 48 -20.41 18.67 56.45
N ASN A 49 -21.06 17.70 57.10
CA ASN A 49 -21.94 17.94 58.26
C ASN A 49 -21.44 17.34 59.60
N ALA A 50 -20.51 16.38 59.60
CA ALA A 50 -19.79 15.95 60.80
C ALA A 50 -18.59 15.05 60.43
N VAL A 51 -17.55 15.03 61.26
CA VAL A 51 -16.42 14.11 61.11
C VAL A 51 -16.91 12.69 61.41
N ASP A 52 -17.31 11.94 60.38
CA ASP A 52 -17.67 10.53 60.53
C ASP A 52 -16.41 9.69 60.81
N VAL A 53 -16.30 9.24 62.06
CA VAL A 53 -15.18 8.43 62.57
C VAL A 53 -15.11 7.08 61.85
N ASP A 54 -16.24 6.55 61.37
CA ASP A 54 -16.28 5.25 60.70
C ASP A 54 -15.73 5.33 59.27
N THR A 55 -16.00 6.41 58.54
CA THR A 55 -15.38 6.66 57.23
C THR A 55 -13.86 6.78 57.30
N GLN A 56 -13.31 7.39 58.35
CA GLN A 56 -11.85 7.50 58.53
C GLN A 56 -11.16 6.16 58.83
N ARG A 57 -11.90 5.16 59.32
CA ARG A 57 -11.36 3.83 59.62
C ARG A 57 -11.27 2.92 58.39
N LYS A 58 -11.99 3.25 57.30
CA LYS A 58 -11.97 2.49 56.05
C LYS A 58 -10.57 2.47 55.43
N GLU A 59 -10.12 1.33 54.92
CA GLU A 59 -8.81 1.22 54.25
C GLU A 59 -8.70 2.16 53.04
N GLY A 60 -9.79 2.37 52.29
CA GLY A 60 -9.85 3.29 51.16
C GLY A 60 -9.53 4.74 51.55
N TYR A 61 -9.87 5.17 52.78
CA TYR A 61 -9.54 6.51 53.26
C TYR A 61 -8.02 6.71 53.37
N ARG A 62 -7.27 5.66 53.75
CA ARG A 62 -5.80 5.70 53.78
C ARG A 62 -5.21 5.89 52.39
N LYS A 63 -5.76 5.23 51.37
CA LYS A 63 -5.33 5.36 49.97
C LYS A 63 -5.56 6.78 49.45
N ILE A 64 -6.71 7.36 49.76
CA ILE A 64 -7.06 8.75 49.41
C ILE A 64 -6.11 9.73 50.12
N ARG A 65 -5.86 9.55 51.41
CA ARG A 65 -4.90 10.37 52.18
C ARG A 65 -3.49 10.27 51.64
N PHE A 66 -3.04 9.07 51.30
CA PHE A 66 -1.76 8.86 50.62
C PHE A 66 -1.68 9.65 49.31
N CYS A 67 -2.69 9.52 48.45
CA CYS A 67 -2.75 10.26 47.18
C CYS A 67 -2.70 11.77 47.39
N ALA A 68 -3.47 12.30 48.33
CA ALA A 68 -3.49 13.72 48.66
C ALA A 68 -2.12 14.24 49.14
N GLN A 69 -1.45 13.47 50.01
CA GLN A 69 -0.11 13.81 50.52
C GLN A 69 0.94 13.75 49.42
N GLN A 70 0.90 12.72 48.58
CA GLN A 70 1.85 12.55 47.48
C GLN A 70 1.64 13.58 46.38
N ALA A 71 0.40 13.89 46.01
CA ALA A 71 0.05 14.98 45.10
C ALA A 71 0.62 16.32 45.59
N LYS A 72 0.44 16.64 46.87
CA LYS A 72 1.00 17.86 47.49
C LYS A 72 2.53 17.90 47.43
N ARG A 73 3.22 16.78 47.69
CA ARG A 73 4.69 16.69 47.57
C ARG A 73 5.17 16.94 46.15
N ASP A 74 4.39 16.50 45.16
CA ASP A 74 4.67 16.67 43.74
C ASP A 74 4.12 18.00 43.16
N GLY A 75 3.63 18.90 44.01
CA GLY A 75 3.16 20.24 43.59
C GLY A 75 1.82 20.25 42.85
N LEU A 76 0.97 19.24 43.07
CA LEU A 76 -0.35 19.13 42.47
C LEU A 76 -1.43 19.38 43.53
N ASP A 77 -2.24 20.41 43.33
CA ASP A 77 -3.32 20.79 44.25
C ASP A 77 -4.55 19.88 44.15
N TYR A 78 -4.72 19.27 42.98
CA TYR A 78 -5.88 18.43 42.65
C TYR A 78 -5.48 16.99 42.39
N PHE A 79 -6.37 16.07 42.76
CA PHE A 79 -6.22 14.66 42.46
C PHE A 79 -7.56 13.97 42.23
N TRP A 80 -7.53 12.81 41.58
CA TRP A 80 -8.72 12.04 41.23
C TRP A 80 -8.65 10.62 41.79
N VAL A 81 -9.79 10.13 42.28
CA VAL A 81 -9.98 8.77 42.79
C VAL A 81 -11.35 8.26 42.34
N ASP A 82 -11.35 7.16 41.59
CA ASP A 82 -12.55 6.55 40.98
C ASP A 82 -13.66 6.18 41.98
N THR A 83 -13.31 5.82 43.21
CA THR A 83 -14.29 5.39 44.22
C THR A 83 -15.17 6.52 44.71
N CYS A 84 -14.67 7.76 44.74
CA CYS A 84 -15.35 8.90 45.35
C CYS A 84 -15.41 10.17 44.48
N CYS A 85 -14.82 10.17 43.28
CA CYS A 85 -14.99 11.23 42.29
C CYS A 85 -16.08 10.93 41.26
N ILE A 86 -16.63 9.71 41.25
CA ILE A 86 -17.75 9.29 40.39
C ILE A 86 -18.93 8.94 41.29
N ASP A 87 -20.10 9.54 41.04
CA ASP A 87 -21.35 9.06 41.61
C ASP A 87 -21.81 7.80 40.88
N LYS A 88 -21.44 6.63 41.42
CA LYS A 88 -21.80 5.32 40.86
C LYS A 88 -23.30 5.00 40.97
N ALA A 89 -24.08 5.75 41.77
CA ALA A 89 -25.53 5.61 41.84
C ALA A 89 -26.22 6.32 40.66
N ASN A 90 -25.56 7.31 40.06
CA ASN A 90 -26.02 7.98 38.84
C ASN A 90 -25.55 7.19 37.61
N SER A 91 -26.48 6.49 36.96
CA SER A 91 -26.16 5.64 35.79
C SER A 91 -25.64 6.42 34.59
N GLN A 92 -26.07 7.67 34.40
CA GLN A 92 -25.57 8.54 33.34
C GLN A 92 -24.12 8.94 33.61
N GLU A 93 -23.82 9.42 34.82
CA GLU A 93 -22.47 9.80 35.23
C GLU A 93 -21.52 8.60 35.15
N LEU A 94 -21.95 7.41 35.62
CA LEU A 94 -21.17 6.18 35.52
C LEU A 94 -20.86 5.82 34.07
N GLN A 95 -21.82 5.98 33.16
CA GLN A 95 -21.63 5.68 31.74
C GLN A 95 -20.66 6.66 31.07
N GLU A 96 -20.77 7.95 31.36
CA GLU A 96 -19.84 8.97 30.87
C GLU A 96 -18.44 8.75 31.43
N ALA A 97 -18.34 8.41 32.72
CA ALA A 97 -17.07 8.17 33.40
C ALA A 97 -16.32 6.98 32.81
N ILE A 98 -16.98 5.83 32.62
CA ILE A 98 -16.32 4.65 32.05
C ILE A 98 -15.83 4.89 30.62
N ASN A 99 -16.60 5.59 29.80
CA ASN A 99 -16.18 5.91 28.43
C ASN A 99 -15.06 6.97 28.38
N SER A 100 -14.86 7.75 29.46
CA SER A 100 -13.84 8.81 29.55
C SER A 100 -12.62 8.44 30.39
N MET A 101 -12.64 7.28 31.05
CA MET A 101 -11.64 6.91 32.07
C MET A 101 -10.22 6.88 31.49
N PHE A 102 -10.05 6.30 30.30
CA PHE A 102 -8.74 6.26 29.64
C PHE A 102 -8.18 7.66 29.39
N ASP A 103 -9.01 8.58 28.89
CA ASP A 103 -8.62 9.97 28.64
C ASP A 103 -8.24 10.70 29.94
N TRP A 104 -8.93 10.40 31.05
CA TRP A 104 -8.58 10.96 32.35
C TRP A 104 -7.22 10.44 32.83
N TYR A 105 -6.97 9.14 32.73
CA TYR A 105 -5.65 8.60 33.02
C TYR A 105 -4.55 9.16 32.10
N GLN A 106 -4.84 9.33 30.81
CA GLN A 106 -3.90 9.88 29.84
C GLN A 106 -3.53 11.35 30.12
N LYS A 107 -4.49 12.15 30.58
CA LYS A 107 -4.30 13.59 30.87
C LYS A 107 -3.74 13.88 32.26
N ALA A 108 -3.75 12.89 33.16
CA ALA A 108 -3.19 13.05 34.50
C ALA A 108 -1.67 13.32 34.44
N LYS A 109 -1.17 14.23 35.29
CA LYS A 109 0.27 14.54 35.34
C LYS A 109 1.08 13.41 35.95
N LYS A 110 0.53 12.74 36.96
CA LYS A 110 1.10 11.55 37.58
C LYS A 110 0.00 10.58 37.97
N CYS A 111 0.21 9.30 37.68
CA CYS A 111 -0.59 8.19 38.19
C CYS A 111 0.17 7.54 39.36
N TYR A 112 -0.43 7.56 40.55
CA TYR A 112 0.11 6.89 41.72
C TYR A 112 -0.56 5.53 41.87
N VAL A 113 0.21 4.46 41.73
CA VAL A 113 -0.23 3.10 41.96
C VAL A 113 0.06 2.72 43.41
N TYR A 114 -0.98 2.52 44.20
CA TYR A 114 -0.87 2.14 45.60
C TYR A 114 -1.14 0.63 45.78
N LEU A 115 -0.10 -0.14 46.08
CA LEU A 115 -0.14 -1.60 46.17
C LEU A 115 -0.35 -2.05 47.62
N SER A 116 -1.59 -2.31 48.01
CA SER A 116 -1.93 -2.69 49.39
C SER A 116 -1.46 -4.10 49.79
N ASP A 117 -0.98 -4.90 48.84
CA ASP A 117 -0.49 -6.27 49.01
C ASP A 117 1.04 -6.41 48.86
N VAL A 118 1.77 -5.30 48.77
CA VAL A 118 3.23 -5.26 48.70
C VAL A 118 3.78 -4.53 49.91
N GLU A 119 4.46 -5.25 50.80
CA GLU A 119 5.07 -4.71 52.03
C GLU A 119 6.59 -4.56 51.89
N CYS A 120 7.11 -3.45 52.42
CA CYS A 120 8.54 -3.18 52.53
C CYS A 120 9.07 -3.55 53.92
N ASN A 121 9.38 -4.82 54.17
CA ASN A 121 9.94 -5.26 55.46
C ASN A 121 11.31 -4.59 55.72
N THR A 122 11.35 -3.56 56.57
CA THR A 122 12.56 -2.84 56.95
C THR A 122 13.11 -3.35 58.29
N SER A 123 14.24 -4.07 58.22
CA SER A 123 15.37 -3.93 59.14
C SER A 123 16.58 -4.64 58.53
N ASP A 124 17.33 -3.93 57.70
CA ASP A 124 18.76 -3.70 57.89
C ASP A 124 19.39 -3.14 56.61
N ALA A 125 20.33 -2.25 56.84
CA ALA A 125 20.96 -1.36 55.89
C ALA A 125 21.81 -2.08 54.82
N GLU A 126 22.01 -1.36 53.71
CA GLU A 126 23.20 -1.45 52.86
C GLU A 126 23.41 -2.75 52.05
N SER A 127 22.53 -3.00 51.07
CA SER A 127 22.95 -3.53 49.77
C SER A 127 21.85 -3.40 48.70
N GLU A 128 22.20 -2.93 47.51
CA GLU A 128 21.35 -2.91 46.29
C GLU A 128 20.86 -4.31 45.86
N SER A 129 21.37 -5.39 46.46
CA SER A 129 21.17 -6.77 45.99
C SER A 129 19.94 -7.52 46.55
N SER A 130 19.06 -6.90 47.35
CA SER A 130 17.76 -7.52 47.61
C SER A 130 16.63 -6.52 47.81
N ARG A 131 16.07 -6.01 46.70
CA ARG A 131 14.71 -5.44 46.68
C ARG A 131 13.70 -6.54 47.06
N ARG A 132 13.58 -6.85 48.36
CA ARG A 132 12.75 -7.92 48.92
C ARG A 132 11.27 -7.82 48.55
N TRP A 133 10.82 -6.64 48.13
CA TRP A 133 9.47 -6.40 47.63
C TRP A 133 9.24 -6.95 46.21
N LYS A 134 10.29 -7.18 45.39
CA LYS A 134 10.14 -7.61 43.97
C LYS A 134 9.29 -8.88 43.79
N PRO A 135 9.44 -9.94 44.60
CA PRO A 135 8.56 -11.12 44.53
C PRO A 135 7.10 -10.80 44.86
N ALA A 136 6.84 -9.93 45.84
CA ALA A 136 5.48 -9.50 46.20
C ALA A 136 4.86 -8.63 45.10
N PHE A 137 5.65 -7.71 44.52
CA PHE A 137 5.25 -6.89 43.38
C PHE A 137 4.83 -7.73 42.18
N ARG A 138 5.63 -8.75 41.80
CA ARG A 138 5.29 -9.68 40.71
C ARG A 138 3.99 -10.46 40.95
N LYS A 139 3.58 -10.63 42.20
CA LYS A 139 2.36 -11.34 42.60
C LYS A 139 1.22 -10.40 42.98
N SER A 140 1.39 -9.09 42.83
CA SER A 140 0.37 -8.13 43.25
C SER A 140 -0.88 -8.31 42.41
N ARG A 141 -2.03 -8.28 43.09
CA ARG A 141 -3.37 -8.34 42.48
C ARG A 141 -3.64 -7.16 41.55
N TRP A 142 -2.82 -6.10 41.63
CA TRP A 142 -2.92 -4.97 40.71
C TRP A 142 -2.68 -5.40 39.27
N PHE A 143 -1.75 -6.33 39.01
CA PHE A 143 -1.46 -6.80 37.65
C PHE A 143 -2.55 -7.72 37.09
N THR A 144 -3.31 -8.38 37.95
CA THR A 144 -4.39 -9.29 37.55
C THR A 144 -5.76 -8.61 37.50
N ARG A 145 -5.87 -7.30 37.79
CA ARG A 145 -7.15 -6.59 37.73
C ARG A 145 -7.42 -6.05 36.33
N GLY A 146 -8.64 -6.21 35.81
CA GLY A 146 -8.99 -5.76 34.45
C GLY A 146 -8.79 -4.26 34.21
N TRP A 147 -9.32 -3.42 35.10
CA TRP A 147 -9.29 -1.95 34.94
C TRP A 147 -7.89 -1.35 34.97
N THR A 148 -6.97 -1.93 35.75
CA THR A 148 -5.60 -1.42 35.90
C THR A 148 -4.78 -1.50 34.61
N LEU A 149 -5.25 -2.22 33.59
CA LEU A 149 -4.64 -2.24 32.26
C LEU A 149 -4.63 -0.83 31.64
N GLN A 150 -5.77 -0.14 31.68
CA GLN A 150 -5.87 1.23 31.18
C GLN A 150 -5.07 2.19 32.05
N GLU A 151 -5.03 1.95 33.36
CA GLU A 151 -4.31 2.77 34.35
C GLU A 151 -2.79 2.64 34.20
N LEU A 152 -2.31 1.53 33.62
CA LEU A 152 -0.92 1.30 33.26
C LEU A 152 -0.54 1.97 31.92
N LEU A 153 -1.39 1.77 30.91
CA LEU A 153 -1.11 2.15 29.52
C LEU A 153 -1.37 3.62 29.23
N ALA A 154 -2.47 4.18 29.73
CA ALA A 154 -2.90 5.53 29.37
C ALA A 154 -1.97 6.65 29.91
N PRO A 155 -1.55 6.65 31.20
CA PRO A 155 -0.75 7.76 31.72
C PRO A 155 0.69 7.74 31.19
N ALA A 156 1.21 8.94 30.90
CA ALA A 156 2.64 9.09 30.58
C ALA A 156 3.56 8.78 31.77
N SER A 157 3.10 9.03 33.00
CA SER A 157 3.85 8.80 34.24
C SER A 157 3.04 7.92 35.20
N VAL A 158 3.59 6.76 35.55
CA VAL A 158 3.01 5.80 36.51
C VAL A 158 4.09 5.47 37.54
N VAL A 159 3.77 5.68 38.82
CA VAL A 159 4.71 5.52 39.95
C VAL A 159 4.11 4.55 40.97
N PHE A 160 4.87 3.53 41.35
CA PHE A 160 4.43 2.43 42.22
C PHE A 160 4.88 2.63 43.65
N TYR A 161 3.94 2.45 44.59
CA TYR A 161 4.15 2.57 46.02
C TYR A 161 3.70 1.34 46.78
N SER A 162 4.41 1.01 47.86
CA SER A 162 4.06 -0.07 48.78
C SER A 162 2.83 0.26 49.63
N LYS A 163 2.37 -0.72 50.41
CA LYS A 163 1.33 -0.54 51.43
C LYS A 163 1.71 0.51 52.47
N GLU A 164 2.99 0.65 52.80
CA GLU A 164 3.49 1.67 53.73
C GLU A 164 3.59 3.07 53.09
N GLY A 165 3.45 3.17 51.76
CA GLY A 165 3.63 4.40 50.99
C GLY A 165 5.07 4.64 50.54
N ASP A 166 5.93 3.62 50.59
CA ASP A 166 7.32 3.71 50.13
C ASP A 166 7.41 3.56 48.62
N LEU A 167 8.30 4.33 47.98
CA LEU A 167 8.52 4.30 46.54
C LEU A 167 9.19 2.98 46.11
N LEU A 168 8.54 2.24 45.20
CA LEU A 168 9.07 1.00 44.62
C LEU A 168 9.79 1.25 43.29
N GLY A 169 9.32 2.23 42.52
CA GLY A 169 9.84 2.61 41.21
C GLY A 169 8.75 3.22 40.33
N ASP A 170 9.10 3.54 39.09
CA ASP A 170 8.17 4.01 38.06
C ASP A 170 8.10 3.04 36.86
N LYS A 171 7.13 3.27 35.98
CA LYS A 171 6.90 2.46 34.78
C LYS A 171 8.14 2.34 33.88
N GLN A 172 9.00 3.36 33.81
CA GLN A 172 10.23 3.29 33.00
C GLN A 172 11.29 2.41 33.66
N SER A 173 11.52 2.61 34.97
CA SER A 173 12.49 1.85 35.75
C SER A 173 12.12 0.37 35.96
N LEU A 174 10.83 0.02 35.83
CA LEU A 174 10.29 -1.32 36.03
C LEU A 174 9.75 -1.97 34.75
N LYS A 175 9.93 -1.34 33.57
CA LYS A 175 9.33 -1.77 32.30
C LYS A 175 9.59 -3.24 31.97
N ASP A 176 10.81 -3.74 32.18
CA ASP A 176 11.17 -5.13 31.87
C ASP A 176 10.43 -6.09 32.81
N THR A 177 10.35 -5.76 34.09
CA THR A 177 9.59 -6.54 35.07
C THR A 177 8.09 -6.50 34.79
N ILE A 178 7.54 -5.36 34.36
CA ILE A 178 6.13 -5.23 33.99
C ILE A 178 5.85 -6.05 32.73
N HIS A 179 6.70 -5.96 31.71
CA HIS A 179 6.61 -6.77 30.49
C HIS A 179 6.60 -8.27 30.81
N GLU A 180 7.50 -8.75 31.67
CA GLU A 180 7.54 -10.14 32.12
C GLU A 180 6.25 -10.59 32.83
N ILE A 181 5.62 -9.70 33.61
CA ILE A 181 4.38 -10.03 34.35
C ILE A 181 3.17 -10.04 33.42
N THR A 182 3.07 -9.06 32.51
CA THR A 182 1.82 -8.79 31.78
C THR A 182 1.84 -9.19 30.31
N GLY A 183 3.00 -9.53 29.75
CA GLY A 183 3.18 -9.80 28.31
C GLY A 183 3.01 -8.58 27.41
N ILE A 184 2.90 -7.37 27.98
CA ILE A 184 2.70 -6.13 27.21
C ILE A 184 4.05 -5.70 26.62
N PRO A 185 4.16 -5.45 25.30
CA PRO A 185 5.40 -5.01 24.66
C PRO A 185 6.00 -3.77 25.33
N ILE A 186 7.34 -3.69 25.38
CA ILE A 186 8.06 -2.58 26.02
C ILE A 186 7.71 -1.25 25.34
N GLU A 187 7.53 -1.28 24.02
CA GLU A 187 7.14 -0.15 23.18
C GLU A 187 5.79 0.44 23.64
N ALA A 188 4.81 -0.41 23.95
CA ALA A 188 3.51 0.02 24.48
C ALA A 188 3.66 0.64 25.88
N LEU A 189 4.51 0.07 26.76
CA LEU A 189 4.78 0.64 28.09
C LEU A 189 5.50 1.99 28.02
N GLN A 190 6.27 2.22 26.96
CA GLN A 190 6.98 3.48 26.69
C GLN A 190 6.09 4.55 26.04
N GLY A 191 4.89 4.19 25.60
CA GLY A 191 3.89 5.12 25.08
C GLY A 191 3.76 5.17 23.57
N SER A 192 4.22 4.15 22.83
CA SER A 192 3.88 4.01 21.41
C SER A 192 2.34 4.00 21.22
N PRO A 193 1.82 4.58 20.13
CA PRO A 193 0.39 4.56 19.85
C PRO A 193 -0.18 3.14 19.91
N LEU A 194 -1.26 2.93 20.68
CA LEU A 194 -1.86 1.61 20.84
C LEU A 194 -2.45 1.06 19.52
N SER A 195 -2.68 1.93 18.53
CA SER A 195 -3.08 1.56 17.17
C SER A 195 -2.05 0.73 16.43
N ASP A 196 -0.78 0.83 16.80
CA ASP A 196 0.34 0.17 16.12
C ASP A 196 0.39 -1.34 16.46
N PHE A 197 -0.33 -1.75 17.49
CA PHE A 197 -0.45 -3.13 17.93
C PHE A 197 -1.72 -3.77 17.36
N SER A 198 -1.61 -5.04 16.97
CA SER A 198 -2.72 -5.77 16.37
C SER A 198 -3.90 -5.88 17.34
N VAL A 199 -5.09 -6.06 16.78
CA VAL A 199 -6.30 -6.28 17.57
C VAL A 199 -6.14 -7.49 18.50
N ALA A 200 -5.50 -8.56 18.02
CA ALA A 200 -5.26 -9.78 18.79
C ALA A 200 -4.32 -9.53 19.98
N GLU A 201 -3.20 -8.83 19.76
CA GLU A 201 -2.26 -8.48 20.82
C GLU A 201 -2.94 -7.65 21.91
N ARG A 202 -3.69 -6.61 21.53
CA ARG A 202 -4.41 -5.77 22.50
C ARG A 202 -5.44 -6.53 23.32
N PHE A 203 -6.11 -7.53 22.73
CA PHE A 203 -6.99 -8.43 23.47
C PHE A 203 -6.21 -9.33 24.45
N SER A 204 -5.03 -9.82 24.06
CA SER A 204 -4.20 -10.69 24.90
C SER A 204 -3.75 -10.03 26.20
N TRP A 205 -3.55 -8.71 26.21
CA TRP A 205 -3.13 -7.95 27.41
C TRP A 205 -4.13 -7.98 28.58
N ALA A 206 -5.36 -8.41 28.31
CA ALA A 206 -6.43 -8.58 29.29
C ALA A 206 -6.81 -10.04 29.56
N GLU A 207 -6.14 -11.02 28.93
CA GLU A 207 -6.53 -12.43 29.01
C GLU A 207 -6.42 -13.00 30.43
N ASP A 208 -5.32 -12.70 31.13
CA ASP A 208 -5.05 -13.13 32.51
C ASP A 208 -5.62 -12.18 33.58
N ARG A 209 -6.49 -11.25 33.19
CA ARG A 209 -7.07 -10.24 34.09
C ARG A 209 -8.50 -10.56 34.50
N GLU A 210 -8.80 -10.32 35.77
CA GLU A 210 -10.08 -10.56 36.42
C GLU A 210 -10.85 -9.26 36.67
N THR A 211 -12.18 -9.33 36.56
CA THR A 211 -13.10 -8.22 36.83
C THR A 211 -14.19 -8.65 37.80
N THR A 212 -14.69 -7.72 38.63
CA THR A 212 -15.75 -8.03 39.61
C THR A 212 -17.10 -8.21 38.92
N ARG A 213 -17.42 -7.35 37.95
CA ARG A 213 -18.56 -7.56 37.05
C ARG A 213 -18.06 -8.26 35.81
N GLU A 214 -18.83 -9.23 35.33
CA GLU A 214 -18.45 -10.03 34.18
C GLU A 214 -18.29 -9.19 32.90
N GLU A 215 -19.15 -8.19 32.70
CA GLU A 215 -19.13 -7.30 31.53
C GLU A 215 -17.94 -6.34 31.52
N ASP A 216 -17.34 -6.06 32.68
CA ASP A 216 -16.16 -5.20 32.77
C ASP A 216 -14.96 -5.80 32.03
N SER A 217 -14.94 -7.11 31.78
CA SER A 217 -13.95 -7.76 30.91
C SER A 217 -13.92 -7.21 29.48
N ALA A 218 -15.01 -6.58 29.03
CA ALA A 218 -15.07 -5.81 27.79
C ALA A 218 -14.88 -4.31 28.05
N TYR A 219 -15.49 -3.75 29.09
CA TYR A 219 -15.46 -2.30 29.33
C TYR A 219 -14.08 -1.78 29.74
N CYS A 220 -13.24 -2.62 30.36
CA CYS A 220 -11.86 -2.27 30.66
C CYS A 220 -10.95 -2.18 29.43
N LEU A 221 -11.45 -2.50 28.23
CA LEU A 221 -10.71 -2.43 26.96
C LEU A 221 -11.12 -1.25 26.08
N LEU A 222 -12.13 -0.45 26.49
CA LEU A 222 -12.68 0.61 25.65
C LEU A 222 -11.63 1.65 25.23
N GLY A 223 -10.85 2.15 26.17
CA GLY A 223 -9.78 3.09 25.87
C GLY A 223 -8.60 2.47 25.11
N VAL A 224 -8.30 1.19 25.36
CA VAL A 224 -7.25 0.45 24.62
C VAL A 224 -7.58 0.36 23.12
N PHE A 225 -8.87 0.28 22.78
CA PHE A 225 -9.35 0.28 21.40
C PHE A 225 -9.82 1.66 20.90
N GLY A 226 -9.83 2.69 21.75
CA GLY A 226 -10.32 4.03 21.40
C GLY A 226 -11.80 4.06 21.02
N ILE A 227 -12.65 3.24 21.67
CA ILE A 227 -14.08 3.15 21.36
C ILE A 227 -14.96 3.53 22.55
N CYS A 228 -16.15 4.05 22.28
CA CYS A 228 -17.19 4.26 23.29
C CYS A 228 -18.32 3.23 23.13
N MET A 229 -18.92 2.75 24.21
CA MET A 229 -20.12 1.90 24.15
C MET A 229 -21.08 2.11 25.32
N THR A 230 -22.36 1.84 25.08
CA THR A 230 -23.40 1.81 26.13
C THR A 230 -23.18 0.62 27.06
N LEU A 231 -23.06 0.89 28.36
CA LEU A 231 -22.90 -0.12 29.39
C LEU A 231 -24.23 -0.84 29.66
N ARG A 232 -24.19 -2.17 29.72
CA ARG A 232 -25.36 -3.03 29.99
C ARG A 232 -24.97 -4.13 30.98
N TYR A 233 -25.05 -3.84 32.28
CA TYR A 233 -24.62 -4.74 33.37
C TYR A 233 -25.55 -5.93 33.66
N THR A 234 -26.20 -6.47 32.62
CA THR A 234 -27.05 -7.66 32.68
C THR A 234 -26.91 -8.52 31.43
N GLU A 235 -26.04 -8.13 30.49
CA GLU A 235 -25.88 -8.84 29.22
C GLU A 235 -24.91 -10.03 29.32
N GLY A 236 -24.10 -10.08 30.38
CA GLY A 236 -23.08 -11.10 30.60
C GLY A 236 -21.80 -10.88 29.77
N LYS A 237 -20.70 -11.51 30.21
CA LYS A 237 -19.35 -11.40 29.61
C LYS A 237 -19.34 -11.60 28.09
N ASP A 238 -19.89 -12.72 27.63
CA ASP A 238 -19.79 -13.10 26.21
C ASP A 238 -20.45 -12.10 25.27
N ARG A 239 -21.61 -11.54 25.66
CA ARG A 239 -22.31 -10.55 24.84
C ARG A 239 -21.59 -9.20 24.85
N ALA A 240 -21.06 -8.78 26.00
CA ALA A 240 -20.28 -7.55 26.11
C ALA A 240 -19.00 -7.63 25.24
N ILE A 241 -18.24 -8.73 25.31
CA ILE A 241 -17.06 -8.98 24.47
C ILE A 241 -17.45 -9.05 22.99
N LYS A 242 -18.56 -9.71 22.65
CA LYS A 242 -19.05 -9.77 21.26
C LYS A 242 -19.35 -8.37 20.70
N ARG A 243 -19.99 -7.49 21.49
CA ARG A 243 -20.27 -6.10 21.10
C ARG A 243 -18.99 -5.29 20.93
N LEU A 244 -18.02 -5.46 21.83
CA LEU A 244 -16.70 -4.85 21.71
C LEU A 244 -16.03 -5.28 20.40
N ARG A 245 -15.93 -6.59 20.12
CA ARG A 245 -15.36 -7.11 18.87
C ARG A 245 -16.07 -6.56 17.63
N GLN A 246 -17.40 -6.49 17.63
CA GLN A 246 -18.17 -5.91 16.53
C GLN A 246 -17.86 -4.42 16.31
N LYS A 247 -17.70 -3.65 17.39
CA LYS A 247 -17.33 -2.22 17.28
C LYS A 247 -15.90 -2.01 16.82
N VAL A 248 -14.98 -2.91 17.17
CA VAL A 248 -13.59 -2.89 16.67
C VAL A 248 -13.53 -3.26 15.18
N GLN A 249 -14.36 -4.21 14.73
CA GLN A 249 -14.36 -4.69 13.33
C GLN A 249 -15.16 -3.84 12.34
N ARG A 250 -16.23 -3.16 12.78
CA ARG A 250 -17.11 -2.35 11.90
C ARG A 250 -16.35 -1.26 11.12
N PRO A 251 -15.50 -0.43 11.74
CA PRO A 251 -14.78 0.63 11.03
C PRO A 251 -13.92 0.09 9.88
N MET A 252 -13.24 -1.05 10.08
CA MET A 252 -12.45 -1.68 9.00
C MET A 252 -13.33 -2.15 7.85
N LYS A 253 -14.47 -2.79 8.14
CA LYS A 253 -15.38 -3.27 7.10
C LYS A 253 -16.03 -2.13 6.31
N ASP A 254 -16.39 -1.04 6.98
CA ASP A 254 -16.97 0.14 6.34
C ASP A 254 -15.94 0.85 5.44
N ILE A 255 -14.67 0.91 5.86
CA ILE A 255 -13.56 1.42 5.04
C ILE A 255 -13.33 0.55 3.82
N GLU A 256 -13.27 -0.79 3.97
CA GLU A 256 -13.11 -1.72 2.85
C GLU A 256 -14.26 -1.61 1.83
N GLU A 257 -15.52 -1.55 2.29
CA GLU A 257 -16.67 -1.39 1.42
C GLU A 257 -16.62 -0.05 0.66
N ARG A 258 -16.22 1.02 1.35
CA ARG A 258 -16.10 2.36 0.76
C ARG A 258 -14.95 2.45 -0.23
N LEU A 259 -13.80 1.85 0.07
CA LEU A 259 -12.69 1.66 -0.87
C LEU A 259 -13.14 0.88 -2.11
N GLY A 260 -13.94 -0.17 -1.93
CA GLY A 260 -14.54 -0.93 -3.03
C GLY A 260 -15.40 -0.06 -3.95
N LYS A 261 -16.23 0.83 -3.37
CA LYS A 261 -17.05 1.78 -4.13
C LYS A 261 -16.19 2.81 -4.87
N ILE A 262 -15.16 3.37 -4.24
CA ILE A 262 -14.24 4.33 -4.86
C ILE A 262 -13.50 3.68 -6.04
N ARG A 263 -13.00 2.45 -5.88
CA ARG A 263 -12.33 1.71 -6.97
C ARG A 263 -13.26 1.49 -8.15
N SER A 264 -14.49 1.03 -7.88
CA SER A 264 -15.50 0.85 -8.92
C SER A 264 -15.83 2.17 -9.62
N TRP A 265 -15.93 3.27 -8.88
CA TRP A 265 -16.23 4.59 -9.43
C TRP A 265 -15.11 5.15 -10.32
N LEU A 266 -13.85 5.00 -9.90
CA LEU A 266 -12.71 5.39 -10.72
C LEU A 266 -12.73 4.64 -12.06
N SER A 267 -13.13 3.35 -12.05
CA SER A 267 -13.20 2.51 -13.26
C SER A 267 -11.89 2.57 -14.05
N ALA A 268 -10.76 2.51 -13.34
CA ALA A 268 -9.44 2.69 -13.93
C ALA A 268 -8.97 1.42 -14.67
N PRO A 269 -8.30 1.57 -15.81
CA PRO A 269 -7.67 0.44 -16.50
C PRO A 269 -6.53 -0.14 -15.66
N ASP A 270 -6.37 -1.47 -15.72
CA ASP A 270 -5.36 -2.20 -14.96
C ASP A 270 -4.00 -2.23 -15.68
N PRO A 271 -2.97 -1.55 -15.13
CA PRO A 271 -1.64 -1.52 -15.73
C PRO A 271 -0.83 -2.81 -15.45
N SER A 272 -1.26 -3.67 -14.52
CA SER A 272 -0.54 -4.89 -14.15
C SER A 272 -0.48 -5.89 -15.30
N THR A 273 -1.48 -5.87 -16.18
CA THR A 273 -1.53 -6.68 -17.41
C THR A 273 -0.34 -6.40 -18.33
N ASN A 274 0.00 -5.12 -18.55
CA ASN A 274 1.17 -4.71 -19.34
C ASN A 274 2.48 -5.05 -18.62
N TYR A 275 2.55 -4.80 -17.31
CA TYR A 275 3.70 -5.15 -16.50
C TYR A 275 4.02 -6.66 -16.58
N HIS A 276 3.04 -7.54 -16.33
CA HIS A 276 3.24 -8.99 -16.40
C HIS A 276 3.61 -9.47 -17.81
N LYS A 277 3.04 -8.86 -18.86
CA LYS A 277 3.41 -9.15 -20.25
C LYS A 277 4.87 -8.81 -20.52
N ALA A 278 5.31 -7.61 -20.15
CA ALA A 278 6.69 -7.16 -20.34
C ALA A 278 7.67 -7.98 -19.49
N HIS A 279 7.34 -8.22 -18.23
CA HIS A 279 8.13 -9.02 -17.29
C HIS A 279 8.33 -10.46 -17.78
N LYS A 280 7.29 -11.10 -18.33
CA LYS A 280 7.37 -12.45 -18.90
C LYS A 280 8.26 -12.53 -20.15
N GLN A 281 8.32 -11.45 -20.93
CA GLN A 281 9.16 -11.38 -22.14
C GLN A 281 10.61 -11.01 -21.84
N ARG A 282 10.85 -10.37 -20.71
CA ARG A 282 12.17 -9.95 -20.25
C ARG A 282 13.09 -11.15 -20.03
N GLN A 283 14.36 -10.99 -20.40
CA GLN A 283 15.40 -11.94 -20.05
C GLN A 283 16.06 -11.56 -18.74
N ALA A 284 16.45 -12.55 -17.95
CA ALA A 284 17.14 -12.31 -16.69
C ALA A 284 18.38 -11.43 -16.92
N LYS A 285 18.59 -10.45 -16.03
CA LYS A 285 19.72 -9.49 -16.07
C LYS A 285 19.67 -8.44 -17.18
N THR A 286 18.60 -8.36 -17.98
CA THR A 286 18.37 -7.21 -18.88
C THR A 286 18.11 -5.94 -18.06
N GLY A 287 18.65 -4.79 -18.49
CA GLY A 287 18.41 -3.51 -17.84
C GLY A 287 19.20 -3.25 -16.55
N LEU A 288 20.10 -4.15 -16.14
CA LEU A 288 20.94 -3.94 -14.94
C LEU A 288 21.83 -2.71 -15.04
N TRP A 289 22.34 -2.41 -16.24
CA TRP A 289 23.14 -1.20 -16.48
C TRP A 289 22.40 0.08 -16.12
N LEU A 290 21.07 0.10 -16.24
CA LEU A 290 20.23 1.23 -15.88
C LEU A 290 20.11 1.30 -14.35
N LEU A 291 19.77 0.18 -13.71
CA LEU A 291 19.58 0.11 -12.25
C LEU A 291 20.87 0.40 -11.47
N GLU A 292 22.00 -0.08 -11.97
CA GLU A 292 23.35 0.15 -11.40
C GLU A 292 23.94 1.50 -11.83
N GLY A 293 23.28 2.20 -12.76
CA GLY A 293 23.71 3.47 -13.30
C GLY A 293 23.58 4.63 -12.31
N GLU A 294 24.45 5.63 -12.48
CA GLU A 294 24.45 6.83 -11.65
C GLU A 294 23.13 7.63 -11.79
N GLN A 295 22.60 7.73 -13.01
CA GLN A 295 21.36 8.46 -13.30
C GLN A 295 20.17 7.87 -12.54
N PHE A 296 19.98 6.55 -12.57
CA PHE A 296 18.89 5.89 -11.84
C PHE A 296 19.06 6.03 -10.32
N THR A 297 20.29 5.85 -9.82
CA THR A 297 20.60 6.00 -8.40
C THR A 297 20.33 7.43 -7.91
N ARG A 298 20.70 8.43 -8.71
CA ARG A 298 20.43 9.84 -8.43
C ARG A 298 18.93 10.13 -8.46
N TRP A 299 18.23 9.64 -9.49
CA TRP A 299 16.79 9.77 -9.60
C TRP A 299 16.08 9.19 -8.36
N LYS A 300 16.47 8.00 -7.90
CA LYS A 300 15.84 7.35 -6.74
C LYS A 300 16.03 8.10 -5.41
N LYS A 301 17.06 8.95 -5.29
CA LYS A 301 17.44 9.60 -4.02
C LYS A 301 17.19 11.10 -3.99
N SER A 302 17.13 11.76 -5.14
CA SER A 302 17.05 13.22 -5.21
C SER A 302 15.61 13.69 -5.02
N ALA A 303 15.43 14.84 -4.36
CA ALA A 303 14.12 15.46 -4.19
C ALA A 303 13.50 15.85 -5.55
N ALA A 304 12.20 15.61 -5.71
CA ALA A 304 11.40 15.97 -6.89
C ALA A 304 12.07 15.55 -8.23
N SER A 305 12.57 14.31 -8.28
CA SER A 305 13.40 13.84 -9.39
C SER A 305 12.59 13.38 -10.60
N ARG A 306 13.18 13.53 -11.79
CA ARG A 306 12.57 13.17 -13.07
C ARG A 306 13.61 12.47 -13.92
N LEU A 307 13.24 11.37 -14.58
CA LEU A 307 14.13 10.60 -15.45
C LEU A 307 13.38 10.23 -16.73
N TRP A 308 13.94 10.61 -17.88
CA TRP A 308 13.32 10.34 -19.18
C TRP A 308 14.15 9.35 -19.98
N LEU A 309 13.60 8.18 -20.28
CA LEU A 309 14.23 7.16 -21.13
C LEU A 309 13.64 7.25 -22.54
N TYR A 310 14.44 7.69 -23.52
CA TYR A 310 13.98 7.82 -24.89
C TYR A 310 14.76 6.97 -25.87
N GLY A 311 14.09 6.48 -26.92
CA GLY A 311 14.75 5.67 -27.92
C GLY A 311 13.87 5.29 -29.10
N ILE A 312 14.51 4.69 -30.10
CA ILE A 312 13.86 4.27 -31.34
C ILE A 312 12.77 3.19 -31.11
N PRO A 313 11.85 2.98 -32.07
CA PRO A 313 10.88 1.91 -31.97
C PRO A 313 11.55 0.54 -31.78
N GLY A 314 11.03 -0.25 -30.84
CA GLY A 314 11.53 -1.60 -30.60
C GLY A 314 12.91 -1.69 -29.93
N CYS A 315 13.42 -0.62 -29.30
CA CYS A 315 14.67 -0.66 -28.52
C CYS A 315 14.54 -1.23 -27.09
N GLY A 316 13.34 -1.64 -26.68
CA GLY A 316 13.11 -2.30 -25.39
C GLY A 316 12.70 -1.40 -24.23
N LYS A 317 12.20 -0.18 -24.49
CA LYS A 317 11.67 0.76 -23.46
C LYS A 317 10.76 0.09 -22.44
N THR A 318 9.69 -0.57 -22.91
CA THR A 318 8.72 -1.27 -22.06
C THR A 318 9.34 -2.39 -21.21
N ILE A 319 10.36 -3.09 -21.73
CA ILE A 319 11.09 -4.13 -20.99
C ILE A 319 11.94 -3.50 -19.87
N LEU A 320 12.57 -2.35 -20.15
CA LEU A 320 13.30 -1.58 -19.13
C LEU A 320 12.34 -1.02 -18.07
N SER A 321 11.17 -0.50 -18.46
CA SER A 321 10.13 -0.05 -17.53
C SER A 321 9.69 -1.16 -16.61
N SER A 322 9.45 -2.38 -17.11
CA SER A 322 9.13 -3.52 -16.23
C SER A 322 10.26 -3.88 -15.26
N THR A 323 11.51 -3.65 -15.66
CA THR A 323 12.69 -3.89 -14.81
C THR A 323 12.77 -2.86 -13.69
N VAL A 324 12.49 -1.59 -13.99
CA VAL A 324 12.38 -0.54 -12.99
C VAL A 324 11.21 -0.82 -12.04
N VAL A 325 10.02 -1.13 -12.58
CA VAL A 325 8.83 -1.40 -11.76
C VAL A 325 9.06 -2.58 -10.82
N GLU A 326 9.66 -3.68 -11.28
CA GLU A 326 10.00 -4.80 -10.39
C GLU A 326 10.94 -4.36 -9.27
N ASN A 327 12.04 -3.66 -9.59
CA ASN A 327 12.99 -3.18 -8.58
C ASN A 327 12.32 -2.27 -7.53
N LEU A 328 11.41 -1.40 -7.97
CA LEU A 328 10.69 -0.49 -7.10
C LEU A 328 9.65 -1.24 -6.24
N LEU A 329 8.91 -2.19 -6.82
CA LEU A 329 7.96 -3.02 -6.06
C LEU A 329 8.66 -3.85 -4.99
N GLU A 330 9.84 -4.41 -5.27
CA GLU A 330 10.69 -5.09 -4.29
C GLU A 330 11.19 -4.12 -3.21
N TYR A 331 11.65 -2.93 -3.62
CA TYR A 331 12.14 -1.91 -2.68
C TYR A 331 11.05 -1.39 -1.73
N CYS A 332 9.80 -1.29 -2.20
CA CYS A 332 8.66 -0.80 -1.41
C CYS A 332 7.96 -1.91 -0.62
N HIS A 333 8.36 -3.17 -0.73
CA HIS A 333 7.62 -4.30 -0.16
C HIS A 333 7.49 -4.21 1.37
N ASP A 334 8.56 -3.76 2.03
CA ASP A 334 8.67 -3.77 3.50
C ASP A 334 8.33 -2.43 4.18
N ASP A 335 8.17 -1.35 3.41
CA ASP A 335 7.83 -0.02 3.93
C ASP A 335 6.52 0.49 3.36
N THR A 336 5.48 0.51 4.20
CA THR A 336 4.14 0.96 3.85
C THR A 336 4.06 2.47 3.58
N ASN A 337 5.09 3.25 3.94
CA ASN A 337 5.15 4.69 3.69
C ASN A 337 5.79 5.02 2.34
N ILE A 338 6.23 4.03 1.57
CA ILE A 338 6.76 4.20 0.22
C ILE A 338 5.80 3.54 -0.76
N VAL A 339 5.46 4.23 -1.85
CA VAL A 339 4.54 3.70 -2.86
C VAL A 339 5.13 3.76 -4.25
N THR A 340 4.88 2.71 -5.03
CA THR A 340 5.14 2.68 -6.46
C THR A 340 3.81 2.63 -7.19
N ALA A 341 3.59 3.58 -8.09
CA ALA A 341 2.49 3.58 -9.04
C ALA A 341 3.05 3.56 -10.47
N TYR A 342 2.35 2.91 -11.38
CA TYR A 342 2.82 2.82 -12.76
C TYR A 342 1.67 2.77 -13.74
N PHE A 343 1.93 3.21 -14.97
CA PHE A 343 0.99 3.15 -16.07
C PHE A 343 1.73 2.84 -17.37
N TYR A 344 1.12 2.01 -18.21
CA TYR A 344 1.63 1.69 -19.54
C TYR A 344 0.63 2.21 -20.54
N PHE A 345 1.02 3.20 -21.34
CA PHE A 345 0.26 3.52 -22.53
C PHE A 345 0.38 2.36 -23.52
N ASP A 346 -0.74 1.92 -24.09
CA ASP A 346 -0.80 0.76 -24.98
C ASP A 346 -1.66 1.05 -26.19
N PHE A 347 -1.03 1.09 -27.37
CA PHE A 347 -1.69 1.31 -28.64
C PHE A 347 -2.77 0.27 -28.98
N ASN A 348 -2.76 -0.92 -28.35
CA ASN A 348 -3.79 -1.95 -28.55
C ASN A 348 -5.02 -1.76 -27.64
N ASP A 349 -4.98 -0.85 -26.68
CA ASP A 349 -6.04 -0.65 -25.68
C ASP A 349 -6.43 0.82 -25.61
N ILE A 350 -7.58 1.18 -26.18
CA ILE A 350 -8.08 2.56 -26.20
C ILE A 350 -8.19 3.15 -24.78
N GLN A 351 -8.51 2.34 -23.76
CA GLN A 351 -8.59 2.84 -22.39
C GLN A 351 -7.21 3.24 -21.84
N LYS A 352 -6.14 2.63 -22.36
CA LYS A 352 -4.75 2.94 -21.99
C LYS A 352 -4.11 3.97 -22.91
N GLN A 353 -4.85 4.57 -23.82
CA GLN A 353 -4.39 5.71 -24.64
C GLN A 353 -4.91 7.05 -24.11
N ASP A 354 -5.83 7.01 -23.12
CA ASP A 354 -6.49 8.17 -22.53
C ASP A 354 -5.73 8.65 -21.27
N PRO A 355 -5.24 9.91 -21.24
CA PRO A 355 -4.48 10.43 -20.12
C PRO A 355 -5.33 10.67 -18.86
N GLU A 356 -6.65 10.89 -18.96
CA GLU A 356 -7.53 10.97 -17.79
C GLU A 356 -7.63 9.60 -17.11
N LEU A 357 -7.72 8.52 -17.90
CA LEU A 357 -7.73 7.15 -17.38
C LEU A 357 -6.40 6.75 -16.73
N MET A 358 -5.27 7.28 -17.22
CA MET A 358 -3.98 7.19 -16.53
C MET A 358 -4.07 7.80 -15.11
N LEU A 359 -4.56 9.04 -14.96
CA LEU A 359 -4.70 9.68 -13.64
C LEU A 359 -5.57 8.85 -12.69
N ARG A 360 -6.69 8.31 -13.17
CA ARG A 360 -7.56 7.44 -12.36
C ARG A 360 -6.84 6.17 -11.92
N SER A 361 -6.01 5.58 -12.78
CA SER A 361 -5.20 4.39 -12.47
C SER A 361 -4.14 4.68 -11.43
N LEU A 362 -3.42 5.80 -11.54
CA LEU A 362 -2.45 6.25 -10.54
C LEU A 362 -3.13 6.50 -9.19
N LEU A 363 -4.26 7.20 -9.17
CA LEU A 363 -5.01 7.45 -7.95
C LEU A 363 -5.51 6.17 -7.30
N CYS A 364 -5.99 5.21 -8.10
CA CYS A 364 -6.42 3.90 -7.62
C CYS A 364 -5.27 3.14 -6.94
N GLN A 365 -4.05 3.20 -7.51
CA GLN A 365 -2.86 2.56 -6.94
C GLN A 365 -2.40 3.22 -5.63
N LEU A 366 -2.44 4.55 -5.53
CA LEU A 366 -2.13 5.27 -4.28
C LEU A 366 -3.12 4.87 -3.17
N VAL A 367 -4.41 4.94 -3.46
CA VAL A 367 -5.50 4.60 -2.51
C VAL A 367 -5.47 3.12 -2.10
N GLN A 368 -4.98 2.23 -2.97
CA GLN A 368 -4.79 0.81 -2.65
C GLN A 368 -3.74 0.56 -1.57
N ARG A 369 -2.75 1.45 -1.46
CA ARG A 369 -1.65 1.34 -0.49
C ARG A 369 -1.90 2.13 0.78
N SER A 370 -2.82 3.09 0.77
CA SER A 370 -3.21 3.84 1.97
C SER A 370 -3.97 2.95 2.97
N VAL A 371 -3.61 3.05 4.25
CA VAL A 371 -4.30 2.37 5.37
C VAL A 371 -5.66 3.02 5.66
N VAL A 372 -5.80 4.30 5.34
CA VAL A 372 -7.02 5.11 5.49
C VAL A 372 -7.34 5.75 4.14
N ILE A 373 -8.62 5.99 3.85
CA ILE A 373 -9.01 6.73 2.64
C ILE A 373 -8.53 8.17 2.79
N PRO A 374 -7.68 8.69 1.88
CA PRO A 374 -7.26 10.09 1.93
C PRO A 374 -8.47 11.02 1.90
N LYS A 375 -8.48 12.05 2.75
CA LYS A 375 -9.65 12.95 2.90
C LYS A 375 -10.06 13.59 1.57
N GLY A 376 -9.08 13.96 0.73
CA GLY A 376 -9.32 14.52 -0.60
C GLY A 376 -10.05 13.56 -1.53
N VAL A 377 -9.67 12.27 -1.50
CA VAL A 377 -10.32 11.21 -2.29
C VAL A 377 -11.77 11.02 -1.86
N ASP A 378 -12.01 10.97 -0.55
CA ASP A 378 -13.35 10.78 -0.01
C ASP A 378 -14.27 11.99 -0.30
N ALA A 379 -13.72 13.20 -0.19
CA ALA A 379 -14.41 14.43 -0.53
C ALA A 379 -14.75 14.48 -2.03
N LEU A 380 -13.80 14.11 -2.90
CA LEU A 380 -14.02 14.07 -4.34
C LEU A 380 -15.11 13.05 -4.70
N PHE A 381 -15.02 11.83 -4.17
CA PHE A 381 -16.04 10.79 -4.36
C PHE A 381 -17.43 11.28 -3.92
N SER A 382 -17.52 11.93 -2.76
CA SER A 382 -18.77 12.49 -2.25
C SER A 382 -19.30 13.63 -3.13
N SER A 383 -18.42 14.51 -3.61
CA SER A 383 -18.79 15.63 -4.50
C SER A 383 -19.29 15.16 -5.87
N CYS A 384 -18.85 13.98 -6.31
CA CYS A 384 -19.33 13.32 -7.53
C CYS A 384 -20.60 12.49 -7.29
N GLU A 385 -21.47 12.95 -6.38
CA GLU A 385 -22.75 12.32 -6.01
C GLU A 385 -22.57 10.86 -5.55
N ASN A 386 -21.54 10.60 -4.73
CA ASN A 386 -21.16 9.24 -4.30
C ASN A 386 -20.89 8.29 -5.48
N GLY A 387 -20.25 8.82 -6.52
CA GLY A 387 -19.78 8.07 -7.67
C GLY A 387 -20.74 7.97 -8.86
N GLN A 388 -21.79 8.78 -8.92
CA GLN A 388 -22.68 8.84 -10.10
C GLN A 388 -22.08 9.67 -11.25
N ARG A 389 -21.23 10.65 -10.94
CA ARG A 389 -20.54 11.47 -11.94
C ARG A 389 -19.06 11.12 -12.00
N LYS A 390 -18.44 11.31 -13.16
CA LYS A 390 -16.99 11.18 -13.35
C LYS A 390 -16.25 12.43 -12.84
N PRO A 391 -15.08 12.29 -12.19
CA PRO A 391 -14.26 13.44 -11.80
C PRO A 391 -13.58 14.07 -13.02
N SER A 392 -13.23 15.35 -12.96
CA SER A 392 -12.44 16.03 -14.00
C SER A 392 -10.95 15.80 -13.81
N SER A 393 -10.17 15.95 -14.90
CA SER A 393 -8.69 15.85 -14.88
C SER A 393 -8.05 16.76 -13.83
N HIS A 394 -8.52 18.01 -13.69
CA HIS A 394 -8.01 18.95 -12.69
C HIS A 394 -8.26 18.48 -11.25
N ALA A 395 -9.47 17.96 -10.97
CA ALA A 395 -9.79 17.44 -9.65
C ALA A 395 -8.99 16.17 -9.32
N LEU A 396 -8.76 15.31 -10.33
CA LEU A 396 -7.89 14.13 -10.19
C LEU A 396 -6.45 14.54 -9.86
N LEU A 397 -5.87 15.49 -10.60
CA LEU A 397 -4.52 16.00 -10.34
C LEU A 397 -4.40 16.55 -8.91
N GLN A 398 -5.37 17.37 -8.46
CA GLN A 398 -5.36 17.91 -7.11
C GLN A 398 -5.39 16.80 -6.05
N VAL A 399 -6.26 15.81 -6.20
CA VAL A 399 -6.39 14.72 -5.22
C VAL A 399 -5.19 13.77 -5.26
N ILE A 400 -4.58 13.54 -6.43
CA ILE A 400 -3.33 12.77 -6.53
C ILE A 400 -2.21 13.49 -5.78
N LYS A 401 -2.11 14.82 -5.93
CA LYS A 401 -1.15 15.64 -5.18
C LYS A 401 -1.34 15.51 -3.67
N GLU A 402 -2.58 15.60 -3.19
CA GLU A 402 -2.91 15.44 -1.77
C GLU A 402 -2.61 14.02 -1.26
N ALA A 403 -2.98 12.99 -2.02
CA ALA A 403 -2.72 11.60 -1.67
C ALA A 403 -1.21 11.29 -1.65
N ALA A 404 -0.43 11.86 -2.57
CA ALA A 404 1.01 11.70 -2.62
C ALA A 404 1.73 12.27 -1.38
N GLN A 405 1.15 13.27 -0.72
CA GLN A 405 1.72 13.87 0.51
C GLN A 405 1.63 12.94 1.74
N GLU A 406 0.81 11.88 1.69
CA GLU A 406 0.70 10.91 2.78
C GLU A 406 1.87 9.92 2.82
N PHE A 407 2.71 9.89 1.79
CA PHE A 407 3.83 8.97 1.65
C PHE A 407 5.18 9.68 1.81
N THR A 408 6.18 8.95 2.31
CA THR A 408 7.57 9.43 2.37
C THR A 408 8.22 9.53 1.01
N HIS A 409 7.90 8.60 0.10
CA HIS A 409 8.34 8.58 -1.29
C HIS A 409 7.26 8.00 -2.19
N VAL A 410 7.03 8.64 -3.34
CA VAL A 410 6.09 8.23 -4.38
C VAL A 410 6.85 8.08 -5.69
N TYR A 411 7.02 6.84 -6.15
CA TYR A 411 7.64 6.55 -7.44
C TYR A 411 6.56 6.31 -8.49
N VAL A 412 6.55 7.11 -9.55
CA VAL A 412 5.61 7.00 -10.66
C VAL A 412 6.36 6.64 -11.94
N VAL A 413 5.99 5.51 -12.56
CA VAL A 413 6.57 5.06 -13.84
C VAL A 413 5.52 5.13 -14.95
N LEU A 414 5.75 5.94 -15.97
CA LEU A 414 4.87 6.09 -17.14
C LEU A 414 5.58 5.56 -18.38
N ASP A 415 5.15 4.42 -18.90
CA ASP A 415 5.74 3.80 -20.08
C ASP A 415 5.04 4.25 -21.36
N ALA A 416 5.84 4.52 -22.40
CA ALA A 416 5.44 4.77 -23.78
C ALA A 416 4.50 5.98 -23.97
N LEU A 417 4.91 7.17 -23.51
CA LEU A 417 4.10 8.40 -23.68
C LEU A 417 3.71 8.68 -25.14
N ASP A 418 4.49 8.20 -26.12
CA ASP A 418 4.17 8.27 -27.54
C ASP A 418 2.93 7.46 -27.96
N GLU A 419 2.45 6.53 -27.14
CA GLU A 419 1.24 5.75 -27.41
C GLU A 419 -0.03 6.40 -26.82
N CYS A 420 0.07 7.57 -26.18
CA CYS A 420 -1.09 8.36 -25.78
C CYS A 420 -1.78 9.00 -27.00
N ALA A 421 -3.12 8.94 -27.06
CA ALA A 421 -3.90 9.53 -28.14
C ALA A 421 -4.02 11.05 -28.00
N GLN A 422 -4.19 11.57 -26.78
CA GLN A 422 -4.32 13.00 -26.48
C GLN A 422 -3.01 13.56 -25.89
N ARG A 423 -1.93 13.53 -26.66
CA ARG A 423 -0.58 13.92 -26.17
C ARG A 423 -0.49 15.35 -25.65
N LEU A 424 -1.16 16.31 -26.27
CA LEU A 424 -1.16 17.70 -25.79
C LEU A 424 -1.71 17.78 -24.36
N GLU A 425 -2.86 17.16 -24.11
CA GLU A 425 -3.46 17.10 -22.77
C GLU A 425 -2.56 16.35 -21.78
N LEU A 426 -1.92 15.25 -22.20
CA LEU A 426 -0.95 14.55 -21.38
C LEU A 426 0.24 15.44 -20.98
N MET A 427 0.80 16.21 -21.91
CA MET A 427 1.92 17.12 -21.62
C MET A 427 1.50 18.22 -20.64
N ASP A 428 0.32 18.83 -20.84
CA ASP A 428 -0.23 19.83 -19.91
C ASP A 428 -0.40 19.24 -18.49
N MET A 429 -0.85 17.98 -18.38
CA MET A 429 -0.95 17.29 -17.09
C MET A 429 0.43 17.03 -16.46
N LEU A 430 1.42 16.59 -17.24
CA LEU A 430 2.76 16.29 -16.74
C LEU A 430 3.51 17.56 -16.32
N GLU A 431 3.33 18.66 -17.04
CA GLU A 431 3.83 19.98 -16.66
C GLU A 431 3.21 20.41 -15.33
N ALA A 432 1.89 20.29 -15.17
CA ALA A 432 1.22 20.59 -13.91
C ALA A 432 1.73 19.73 -12.75
N VAL A 433 2.04 18.44 -12.97
CA VAL A 433 2.67 17.56 -11.98
C VAL A 433 4.11 18.00 -11.69
N ALA A 434 4.87 18.42 -12.71
CA ALA A 434 6.23 18.89 -12.55
C ALA A 434 6.31 20.18 -11.73
N GLU A 435 5.30 21.06 -11.81
CA GLU A 435 5.19 22.26 -10.98
C GLU A 435 4.82 21.96 -9.51
N TRP A 436 4.46 20.72 -9.18
CA TRP A 436 4.21 20.36 -7.79
C TRP A 436 5.50 20.52 -6.97
N GLN A 437 5.42 21.30 -5.90
CA GLN A 437 6.47 21.43 -4.89
C GLN A 437 6.48 20.21 -3.95
N LEU A 438 6.60 19.01 -4.53
CA LEU A 438 6.62 17.73 -3.82
C LEU A 438 7.99 17.08 -3.95
N ASP A 439 8.81 17.24 -2.91
CA ASP A 439 10.16 16.67 -2.84
C ASP A 439 10.15 15.13 -2.83
N ASN A 440 9.04 14.53 -2.39
CA ASN A 440 8.86 13.08 -2.28
C ASN A 440 8.38 12.39 -3.57
N LEU A 441 8.13 13.14 -4.66
CA LEU A 441 7.64 12.58 -5.92
C LEU A 441 8.78 12.34 -6.92
N HIS A 442 8.85 11.13 -7.47
CA HIS A 442 9.87 10.70 -8.43
C HIS A 442 9.21 10.18 -9.70
N LEU A 443 9.42 10.86 -10.84
CA LEU A 443 8.81 10.50 -12.12
C LEU A 443 9.83 9.82 -13.03
N LEU A 444 9.52 8.62 -13.52
CA LEU A 444 10.22 8.00 -14.63
C LEU A 444 9.28 7.88 -15.82
N MET A 445 9.71 8.36 -16.97
CA MET A 445 8.92 8.34 -18.20
C MET A 445 9.70 7.68 -19.32
N THR A 446 9.02 6.93 -20.19
CA THR A 446 9.62 6.43 -21.42
C THR A 446 8.86 6.91 -22.65
N SER A 447 9.57 7.21 -23.74
CA SER A 447 8.92 7.58 -25.00
C SER A 447 9.85 7.45 -26.21
N ARG A 448 9.33 7.70 -27.40
CA ARG A 448 10.15 8.13 -28.54
C ARG A 448 10.59 9.59 -28.39
N LYS A 449 11.67 9.96 -29.08
CA LYS A 449 12.13 11.36 -29.17
C LYS A 449 11.37 12.12 -30.27
N GLU A 450 10.05 12.15 -30.15
CA GLU A 450 9.20 12.93 -31.05
C GLU A 450 9.16 14.39 -30.61
N ARG A 451 9.09 15.32 -31.57
CA ARG A 451 9.38 16.74 -31.33
C ARG A 451 8.40 17.42 -30.37
N ASP A 452 7.14 16.97 -30.37
CA ASP A 452 6.10 17.40 -29.43
C ASP A 452 6.44 16.99 -28.00
N ILE A 453 6.78 15.72 -27.78
CA ILE A 453 7.17 15.18 -26.46
C ILE A 453 8.48 15.80 -25.98
N GLU A 454 9.50 15.83 -26.84
CA GLU A 454 10.82 16.38 -26.55
C GLU A 454 10.72 17.83 -26.08
N ARG A 455 9.98 18.66 -26.82
CA ARG A 455 9.83 20.08 -26.47
C ARG A 455 9.23 20.27 -25.08
N SER A 456 8.19 19.52 -24.74
CA SER A 456 7.51 19.65 -23.44
C SER A 456 8.37 19.10 -22.30
N LEU A 457 9.01 17.95 -22.47
CA LEU A 457 9.81 17.33 -21.40
C LEU A 457 11.10 18.11 -21.09
N GLU A 458 11.73 18.72 -22.10
CA GLU A 458 12.96 19.52 -21.93
C GLU A 458 12.74 20.81 -21.10
N GLU A 459 11.49 21.25 -20.91
CA GLU A 459 11.18 22.43 -20.09
C GLU A 459 11.44 22.20 -18.59
N TYR A 460 11.32 20.95 -18.13
CA TYR A 460 11.43 20.60 -16.71
C TYR A 460 12.30 19.36 -16.41
N ILE A 461 12.88 18.72 -17.43
CA ILE A 461 13.85 17.63 -17.28
C ILE A 461 15.22 18.10 -17.77
N ARG A 462 16.25 17.88 -16.95
CA ARG A 462 17.63 18.24 -17.31
C ARG A 462 18.18 17.25 -18.32
N GLU A 463 19.07 17.72 -19.19
CA GLU A 463 19.74 16.87 -20.19
C GLU A 463 20.48 15.68 -19.55
N GLU A 464 21.06 15.87 -18.35
CA GLU A 464 21.75 14.82 -17.58
C GLU A 464 20.82 13.71 -17.05
N ASP A 465 19.52 14.00 -16.95
CA ASP A 465 18.46 13.09 -16.51
C ASP A 465 17.61 12.58 -17.71
N ALA A 466 18.08 12.80 -18.94
CA ALA A 466 17.53 12.23 -20.16
C ALA A 466 18.48 11.16 -20.70
N VAL A 467 17.99 9.91 -20.79
CA VAL A 467 18.79 8.74 -21.19
C VAL A 467 18.38 8.29 -22.59
N CYS A 468 19.31 8.41 -23.52
CA CYS A 468 19.12 7.91 -24.87
C CYS A 468 19.46 6.42 -24.95
N LEU A 469 18.46 5.60 -25.26
CA LEU A 469 18.61 4.17 -25.53
C LEU A 469 19.18 3.95 -26.93
N GLN A 470 20.46 4.28 -27.12
CA GLN A 470 21.23 4.05 -28.34
C GLN A 470 21.96 2.70 -28.32
N ARG A 471 22.53 2.35 -29.48
CA ARG A 471 23.20 1.07 -29.77
C ARG A 471 24.12 0.60 -28.64
N ASP A 472 25.08 1.43 -28.25
CA ASP A 472 26.14 1.01 -27.32
C ASP A 472 25.62 0.63 -25.93
N VAL A 473 24.48 1.21 -25.52
CA VAL A 473 23.88 0.99 -24.20
C VAL A 473 23.06 -0.31 -24.18
N VAL A 474 22.38 -0.63 -25.27
CA VAL A 474 21.44 -1.76 -25.33
C VAL A 474 21.99 -3.00 -26.06
N ASP A 475 23.07 -2.87 -26.82
CA ASP A 475 23.64 -3.97 -27.62
C ASP A 475 24.05 -5.16 -26.74
N GLN A 476 24.51 -4.93 -25.50
CA GLN A 476 24.83 -6.02 -24.58
C GLN A 476 23.57 -6.81 -24.18
N ASP A 477 22.44 -6.12 -23.98
CA ASP A 477 21.16 -6.77 -23.67
C ASP A 477 20.58 -7.48 -24.91
N ILE A 478 20.75 -6.92 -26.12
CA ILE A 478 20.40 -7.59 -27.39
C ILE A 478 21.22 -8.86 -27.54
N GLN A 479 22.53 -8.81 -27.28
CA GLN A 479 23.41 -9.97 -27.37
C GLN A 479 22.97 -11.09 -26.41
N ARG A 480 22.70 -10.75 -25.15
CA ARG A 480 22.18 -11.70 -24.16
C ARG A 480 20.87 -12.34 -24.64
N TYR A 481 19.94 -11.51 -25.15
CA TYR A 481 18.68 -11.99 -25.70
C TYR A 481 18.90 -12.98 -26.86
N VAL A 482 19.74 -12.64 -27.84
CA VAL A 482 20.06 -13.50 -28.99
C VAL A 482 20.66 -14.83 -28.51
N GLN A 483 21.66 -14.78 -27.63
CA GLN A 483 22.34 -15.97 -27.11
C GLN A 483 21.41 -16.90 -26.36
N GLN A 484 20.54 -16.35 -25.51
CA GLN A 484 19.59 -17.13 -24.76
C GLN A 484 18.52 -17.73 -25.69
N ARG A 485 18.01 -16.96 -26.65
CA ARG A 485 17.02 -17.46 -27.60
C ARG A 485 17.57 -18.57 -28.48
N LEU A 486 18.82 -18.46 -28.95
CA LEU A 486 19.51 -19.55 -29.64
C LEU A 486 19.61 -20.82 -28.78
N CYS A 487 19.74 -20.67 -27.46
CA CYS A 487 19.86 -21.79 -26.53
C CYS A 487 18.52 -22.47 -26.22
N VAL A 488 17.45 -21.69 -26.01
CA VAL A 488 16.18 -22.17 -25.42
C VAL A 488 15.12 -22.46 -26.48
N ASP A 489 15.13 -21.75 -27.60
CA ASP A 489 14.11 -21.89 -28.65
C ASP A 489 14.28 -23.20 -29.43
N LYS A 490 13.22 -24.02 -29.50
CA LYS A 490 13.24 -25.34 -30.15
C LYS A 490 13.59 -25.26 -31.64
N GLY A 491 13.13 -24.22 -32.34
CA GLY A 491 13.38 -24.02 -33.76
C GLY A 491 14.82 -23.60 -34.06
N LEU A 492 15.48 -22.95 -33.10
CA LEU A 492 16.87 -22.48 -33.20
C LEU A 492 17.88 -23.43 -32.56
N ALA A 493 17.47 -24.28 -31.63
CA ALA A 493 18.35 -25.17 -30.87
C ALA A 493 19.20 -26.08 -31.77
N LYS A 494 18.69 -26.45 -32.96
CA LYS A 494 19.41 -27.23 -33.99
C LYS A 494 20.72 -26.59 -34.45
N TRP A 495 20.85 -25.27 -34.33
CA TRP A 495 22.06 -24.53 -34.70
C TRP A 495 23.17 -24.59 -33.64
N ASN A 496 22.85 -24.95 -32.39
CA ASN A 496 23.83 -25.03 -31.31
C ASN A 496 24.85 -26.16 -31.48
N ASN A 497 24.56 -27.16 -32.31
CA ASN A 497 25.47 -28.28 -32.58
C ASN A 497 26.74 -27.86 -33.34
N ASN A 498 26.81 -26.62 -33.85
CA ASN A 498 27.97 -26.09 -34.53
C ASN A 498 28.29 -24.67 -34.04
N ALA A 499 29.37 -24.56 -33.27
CA ALA A 499 29.83 -23.29 -32.71
C ALA A 499 30.09 -22.21 -33.77
N VAL A 500 30.58 -22.59 -34.96
CA VAL A 500 30.84 -21.65 -36.05
C VAL A 500 29.53 -21.06 -36.58
N VAL A 501 28.52 -21.89 -36.81
CA VAL A 501 27.20 -21.42 -37.29
C VAL A 501 26.51 -20.55 -36.24
N ARG A 502 26.63 -20.91 -34.96
CA ARG A 502 26.13 -20.09 -33.86
C ARG A 502 26.79 -18.70 -33.87
N GLN A 503 28.12 -18.66 -33.99
CA GLN A 503 28.87 -17.41 -34.05
C GLN A 503 28.55 -16.59 -35.31
N GLU A 504 28.32 -17.25 -36.47
CA GLU A 504 27.84 -16.61 -37.69
C GLU A 504 26.49 -15.89 -37.44
N ILE A 505 25.53 -16.54 -36.77
CA ILE A 505 24.23 -15.94 -36.44
C ILE A 505 24.39 -14.77 -35.46
N GLU A 506 25.12 -14.97 -34.36
CA GLU A 506 25.34 -13.94 -33.34
C GLU A 506 25.99 -12.70 -33.97
N ALA A 507 27.06 -12.87 -34.76
CA ALA A 507 27.74 -11.75 -35.40
C ALA A 507 26.85 -11.01 -36.41
N ALA A 508 26.08 -11.74 -37.23
CA ALA A 508 25.19 -11.13 -38.21
C ALA A 508 24.05 -10.33 -37.55
N LEU A 509 23.44 -10.88 -36.50
CA LEU A 509 22.37 -10.20 -35.78
C LEU A 509 22.87 -9.00 -34.99
N MET A 510 24.04 -9.10 -34.33
CA MET A 510 24.61 -7.97 -33.62
C MET A 510 25.03 -6.84 -34.58
N GLY A 511 25.58 -7.18 -35.75
CA GLY A 511 25.91 -6.17 -36.77
C GLY A 511 24.69 -5.50 -37.42
N GLY A 512 23.54 -6.19 -37.46
CA GLY A 512 22.31 -5.72 -38.08
C GLY A 512 21.33 -5.03 -37.14
N ALA A 513 21.25 -5.44 -35.87
CA ALA A 513 20.21 -5.02 -34.94
C ALA A 513 20.22 -3.52 -34.66
N ARG A 514 21.40 -2.89 -34.58
CA ARG A 514 21.53 -1.42 -34.51
C ARG A 514 20.64 -0.80 -33.41
N GLY A 515 20.53 -1.45 -32.25
CA GLY A 515 19.68 -1.04 -31.13
C GLY A 515 18.20 -1.44 -31.22
N MET A 516 17.76 -2.13 -32.28
CA MET A 516 16.38 -2.58 -32.48
C MET A 516 16.21 -4.03 -31.99
N PHE A 517 15.81 -4.25 -30.73
CA PHE A 517 15.42 -5.58 -30.24
C PHE A 517 14.36 -6.22 -31.11
N ARG A 518 13.34 -5.43 -31.51
CA ARG A 518 12.24 -5.93 -32.33
C ARG A 518 12.72 -6.50 -33.67
N TRP A 519 13.75 -5.90 -34.26
CA TRP A 519 14.36 -6.42 -35.47
C TRP A 519 15.01 -7.78 -35.19
N ALA A 520 15.81 -7.90 -34.13
CA ALA A 520 16.48 -9.15 -33.76
C ALA A 520 15.46 -10.28 -33.46
N VAL A 521 14.34 -9.94 -32.80
CA VAL A 521 13.22 -10.85 -32.56
C VAL A 521 12.69 -11.45 -33.86
N CYS A 522 12.33 -10.60 -34.83
CA CYS A 522 11.79 -11.02 -36.13
C CYS A 522 12.79 -11.82 -36.97
N GLN A 523 14.08 -11.45 -36.93
CA GLN A 523 15.11 -12.21 -37.64
C GLN A 523 15.29 -13.60 -37.02
N LEU A 524 15.32 -13.72 -35.69
CA LEU A 524 15.43 -15.02 -35.01
C LEU A 524 14.24 -15.94 -35.35
N ASP A 525 13.02 -15.41 -35.42
CA ASP A 525 11.84 -16.17 -35.85
C ASP A 525 12.03 -16.74 -37.27
N THR A 526 12.52 -15.90 -38.18
CA THR A 526 12.78 -16.26 -39.58
C THR A 526 13.89 -17.32 -39.69
N LEU A 527 14.97 -17.19 -38.91
CA LEU A 527 16.07 -18.15 -38.87
C LEU A 527 15.66 -19.48 -38.22
N GLY A 528 14.73 -19.46 -37.28
CA GLY A 528 14.14 -20.66 -36.67
C GLY A 528 13.41 -21.54 -37.68
N LYS A 529 12.77 -20.92 -38.69
CA LYS A 529 12.08 -21.62 -39.79
C LYS A 529 13.02 -22.24 -40.83
N CYS A 530 14.31 -21.90 -40.85
CA CYS A 530 15.25 -22.46 -41.82
C CYS A 530 15.49 -23.96 -41.58
N CYS A 531 15.37 -24.79 -42.62
CA CYS A 531 15.51 -26.25 -42.49
C CYS A 531 16.96 -26.75 -42.64
N ASN A 532 17.82 -25.98 -43.30
CA ASN A 532 19.21 -26.38 -43.57
C ASN A 532 20.16 -25.16 -43.60
N ARG A 533 21.47 -25.43 -43.57
CA ARG A 533 22.52 -24.38 -43.53
C ARG A 533 22.54 -23.48 -44.76
N ALA A 534 22.13 -23.98 -45.94
CA ALA A 534 22.07 -23.17 -47.15
C ALA A 534 20.98 -22.10 -47.06
N MET A 535 19.77 -22.49 -46.60
CA MET A 535 18.68 -21.55 -46.32
C MET A 535 19.06 -20.54 -45.24
N LEU A 536 19.70 -21.01 -44.16
CA LEU A 536 20.18 -20.14 -43.08
C LEU A 536 21.14 -19.07 -43.62
N ARG A 537 22.19 -19.47 -44.35
CA ARG A 537 23.19 -18.53 -44.89
C ARG A 537 22.59 -17.58 -45.94
N LYS A 538 21.66 -18.06 -46.76
CA LYS A 538 20.89 -17.19 -47.67
C LYS A 538 20.11 -16.13 -46.88
N SER A 539 19.41 -16.53 -45.81
CA SER A 539 18.67 -15.61 -44.95
C SER A 539 19.56 -14.60 -44.23
N LEU A 540 20.72 -15.03 -43.73
CA LEU A 540 21.73 -14.15 -43.11
C LEU A 540 22.34 -13.16 -44.12
N ALA A 541 22.50 -13.54 -45.39
CA ALA A 541 23.01 -12.66 -46.44
C ALA A 541 21.98 -11.61 -46.89
N THR A 542 20.68 -11.87 -46.73
CA THR A 542 19.59 -10.97 -47.14
C THR A 542 18.86 -10.31 -45.97
N LEU A 543 19.54 -10.12 -44.84
CA LEU A 543 18.95 -9.50 -43.66
C LEU A 543 18.46 -8.06 -43.98
N PRO A 544 17.23 -7.70 -43.58
CA PRO A 544 16.69 -6.36 -43.82
C PRO A 544 17.42 -5.32 -42.98
N ARG A 545 17.51 -4.07 -43.47
CA ARG A 545 18.22 -2.98 -42.77
C ARG A 545 17.34 -2.20 -41.80
N THR A 546 16.02 -2.26 -41.97
CA THR A 546 15.03 -1.49 -41.19
C THR A 546 13.89 -2.40 -40.71
N LEU A 547 13.08 -1.90 -39.78
CA LEU A 547 11.83 -2.57 -39.38
C LEU A 547 10.83 -2.65 -40.54
N ASP A 548 10.70 -1.60 -41.34
CA ASP A 548 9.81 -1.59 -42.51
C ASP A 548 10.15 -2.71 -43.50
N GLN A 549 11.44 -2.87 -43.87
CA GLN A 549 11.89 -3.97 -44.73
C GLN A 549 11.71 -5.34 -44.07
N THR A 550 11.71 -5.39 -42.73
CA THR A 550 11.42 -6.62 -41.99
C THR A 550 9.94 -6.97 -42.11
N TYR A 551 9.04 -5.99 -41.99
CA TYR A 551 7.59 -6.20 -42.12
C TYR A 551 7.20 -6.54 -43.55
N ASP A 552 7.75 -5.85 -44.55
CA ASP A 552 7.60 -6.18 -45.98
C ASP A 552 7.92 -7.66 -46.21
N ARG A 553 9.13 -8.08 -45.80
CA ARG A 553 9.57 -9.46 -45.94
C ARG A 553 8.68 -10.48 -45.22
N ILE A 554 8.12 -10.14 -44.06
CA ILE A 554 7.20 -11.05 -43.34
C ILE A 554 5.88 -11.17 -44.08
N LEU A 555 5.32 -10.06 -44.56
CA LEU A 555 4.06 -10.05 -45.31
C LEU A 555 4.19 -10.80 -46.65
N THR A 556 5.26 -10.56 -47.42
CA THR A 556 5.52 -11.26 -48.69
C THR A 556 5.84 -12.76 -48.50
N ALA A 557 6.20 -13.18 -47.28
CA ALA A 557 6.47 -14.58 -46.98
C ALA A 557 5.22 -15.40 -46.62
N ILE A 558 4.06 -14.75 -46.45
CA ILE A 558 2.78 -15.43 -46.24
C ILE A 558 2.38 -16.10 -47.55
N SER A 559 1.97 -17.37 -47.51
CA SER A 559 1.53 -18.08 -48.73
C SER A 559 0.26 -17.47 -49.30
N GLU A 560 0.09 -17.57 -50.63
CA GLU A 560 -1.10 -17.06 -51.33
C GLU A 560 -2.41 -17.59 -50.71
N GLU A 561 -2.42 -18.85 -50.26
CA GLU A 561 -3.56 -19.50 -49.60
C GLU A 561 -4.00 -18.80 -48.29
N TYR A 562 -3.08 -18.15 -47.58
CA TYR A 562 -3.35 -17.49 -46.31
C TYR A 562 -3.33 -15.96 -46.41
N ALA A 563 -3.08 -15.39 -47.60
CA ALA A 563 -2.89 -13.96 -47.78
C ALA A 563 -4.15 -13.15 -47.42
N GLU A 564 -5.33 -13.59 -47.90
CA GLU A 564 -6.60 -12.92 -47.58
C GLU A 564 -6.94 -13.01 -46.09
N TYR A 565 -6.66 -14.15 -45.47
CA TYR A 565 -6.90 -14.37 -44.05
C TYR A 565 -6.01 -13.46 -43.20
N ALA A 566 -4.72 -13.40 -43.53
CA ALA A 566 -3.77 -12.49 -42.89
C ALA A 566 -4.20 -11.03 -43.03
N MET A 567 -4.65 -10.62 -44.22
CA MET A 567 -5.14 -9.25 -44.45
C MET A 567 -6.34 -8.93 -43.54
N ARG A 568 -7.35 -9.81 -43.48
CA ARG A 568 -8.54 -9.63 -42.61
C ARG A 568 -8.13 -9.55 -41.14
N ILE A 569 -7.30 -10.49 -40.66
CA ILE A 569 -6.80 -10.49 -39.28
C ILE A 569 -6.09 -9.18 -38.95
N LEU A 570 -5.15 -8.74 -39.79
CA LEU A 570 -4.36 -7.54 -39.55
C LEU A 570 -5.22 -6.27 -39.60
N GLN A 571 -6.21 -6.19 -40.49
CA GLN A 571 -7.17 -5.07 -40.54
C GLN A 571 -7.97 -4.97 -39.24
N TRP A 572 -8.56 -6.06 -38.78
CA TRP A 572 -9.35 -6.06 -37.55
C TRP A 572 -8.50 -5.75 -36.32
N LEU A 573 -7.29 -6.32 -36.23
CA LEU A 573 -6.36 -5.99 -35.13
C LEU A 573 -5.90 -4.52 -35.16
N THR A 574 -5.85 -3.89 -36.34
CA THR A 574 -5.39 -2.50 -36.50
C THR A 574 -6.46 -1.48 -36.10
N PHE A 575 -7.74 -1.77 -36.36
CA PHE A 575 -8.84 -0.81 -36.26
C PHE A 575 -9.89 -1.14 -35.20
N SER A 576 -9.76 -2.26 -34.48
CA SER A 576 -10.71 -2.62 -33.42
C SER A 576 -10.66 -1.64 -32.23
N ALA A 577 -11.83 -1.31 -31.70
CA ALA A 577 -11.94 -0.39 -30.57
C ALA A 577 -11.51 -0.99 -29.21
N ARG A 578 -11.35 -2.32 -29.16
CA ARG A 578 -10.89 -3.05 -27.98
C ARG A 578 -10.02 -4.23 -28.43
N PRO A 579 -9.20 -4.79 -27.53
CA PRO A 579 -8.55 -6.07 -27.78
C PRO A 579 -9.56 -7.16 -28.15
N LEU A 580 -9.23 -7.97 -29.16
CA LEU A 580 -10.03 -9.10 -29.63
C LEU A 580 -9.57 -10.40 -28.98
N SER A 581 -10.51 -11.29 -28.62
CA SER A 581 -10.16 -12.62 -28.13
C SER A 581 -9.60 -13.50 -29.25
N VAL A 582 -8.86 -14.55 -28.88
CA VAL A 582 -8.36 -15.53 -29.85
C VAL A 582 -9.51 -16.19 -30.61
N GLU A 583 -10.63 -16.44 -29.93
CA GLU A 583 -11.85 -17.00 -30.51
C GLU A 583 -12.50 -16.01 -31.49
N GLU A 584 -12.57 -14.71 -31.16
CA GLU A 584 -13.10 -13.69 -32.06
C GLU A 584 -12.26 -13.56 -33.33
N VAL A 585 -10.92 -13.59 -33.22
CA VAL A 585 -10.04 -13.49 -34.39
C VAL A 585 -10.11 -14.71 -35.28
N ALA A 586 -10.39 -15.89 -34.73
CA ALA A 586 -10.65 -17.10 -35.52
C ALA A 586 -11.91 -16.96 -36.41
N GLU A 587 -12.93 -16.24 -35.93
CA GLU A 587 -14.14 -15.94 -36.69
C GLU A 587 -13.95 -14.78 -37.68
N VAL A 588 -13.07 -13.81 -37.39
CA VAL A 588 -12.75 -12.69 -38.30
C VAL A 588 -12.33 -13.17 -39.69
N VAL A 589 -11.59 -14.27 -39.75
CA VAL A 589 -11.14 -14.87 -41.02
C VAL A 589 -12.32 -15.22 -41.93
N ALA A 590 -13.44 -15.66 -41.33
CA ALA A 590 -14.68 -16.02 -42.01
C ALA A 590 -15.57 -14.83 -42.39
N ILE A 591 -15.16 -13.59 -42.12
CA ILE A 591 -15.94 -12.38 -42.44
C ILE A 591 -15.34 -11.68 -43.65
N ASP A 592 -16.08 -11.70 -44.76
CA ASP A 592 -15.79 -10.91 -45.95
C ASP A 592 -16.97 -9.97 -46.25
N VAL A 593 -16.77 -8.67 -46.06
CA VAL A 593 -17.82 -7.67 -46.29
C VAL A 593 -18.12 -7.44 -47.78
N ALA A 594 -17.30 -7.97 -48.69
CA ALA A 594 -17.52 -7.87 -50.13
C ALA A 594 -18.38 -9.01 -50.71
N ARG A 595 -18.64 -10.08 -49.94
CA ARG A 595 -19.47 -11.23 -50.36
C ARG A 595 -20.83 -11.25 -49.66
N ASP A 596 -21.77 -12.04 -50.19
CA ASP A 596 -23.08 -12.29 -49.59
C ASP A 596 -23.38 -13.82 -49.55
N PRO A 597 -23.63 -14.43 -48.38
CA PRO A 597 -23.59 -13.83 -47.04
C PRO A 597 -22.16 -13.46 -46.62
N ALA A 598 -21.99 -12.32 -45.96
CA ALA A 598 -20.66 -11.84 -45.56
C ALA A 598 -19.90 -12.82 -44.65
N PHE A 599 -20.62 -13.64 -43.88
CA PHE A 599 -20.05 -14.64 -42.99
C PHE A 599 -20.19 -16.06 -43.58
N ASP A 600 -19.06 -16.78 -43.66
CA ASP A 600 -19.03 -18.20 -44.04
C ASP A 600 -18.49 -19.05 -42.90
N ARG A 601 -19.34 -19.91 -42.35
CA ARG A 601 -18.98 -20.75 -41.20
C ARG A 601 -17.87 -21.75 -41.53
N ASP A 602 -17.77 -22.19 -42.78
CA ASP A 602 -16.78 -23.20 -43.17
C ASP A 602 -15.36 -22.62 -43.30
N GLU A 603 -15.22 -21.29 -43.26
CA GLU A 603 -13.93 -20.58 -43.24
C GLU A 603 -13.43 -20.24 -41.81
N VAL A 604 -14.20 -20.56 -40.77
CA VAL A 604 -13.78 -20.31 -39.39
C VAL A 604 -12.60 -21.22 -39.06
N LEU A 605 -11.55 -20.67 -38.45
CA LEU A 605 -10.38 -21.47 -38.05
C LEU A 605 -10.78 -22.50 -36.99
N GLU A 606 -10.62 -23.78 -37.32
CA GLU A 606 -10.87 -24.93 -36.42
C GLU A 606 -10.03 -24.86 -35.14
N HIS A 607 -8.81 -24.31 -35.26
CA HIS A 607 -7.90 -24.08 -34.15
C HIS A 607 -7.59 -22.59 -34.05
N PRO A 608 -8.14 -21.88 -33.03
CA PRO A 608 -7.97 -20.43 -32.92
C PRO A 608 -6.50 -19.94 -32.80
N LEU A 609 -5.59 -20.83 -32.41
CA LEU A 609 -4.15 -20.52 -32.34
C LEU A 609 -3.45 -20.48 -33.70
N GLU A 610 -4.07 -20.95 -34.78
CA GLU A 610 -3.51 -20.87 -36.14
C GLU A 610 -3.29 -19.43 -36.61
N VAL A 611 -3.94 -18.45 -35.99
CA VAL A 611 -3.67 -17.02 -36.18
C VAL A 611 -2.17 -16.68 -36.04
N LEU A 612 -1.47 -17.37 -35.13
CA LEU A 612 -0.03 -17.18 -34.90
C LEU A 612 0.81 -17.75 -36.05
N ASP A 613 0.34 -18.80 -36.72
CA ASP A 613 1.05 -19.40 -37.85
C ASP A 613 0.84 -18.57 -39.11
N ILE A 614 -0.38 -18.05 -39.32
CA ILE A 614 -0.76 -17.19 -40.45
C ILE A 614 -0.02 -15.85 -40.41
N CYS A 615 -0.12 -15.11 -39.30
CA CYS A 615 0.45 -13.76 -39.19
C CYS A 615 1.86 -13.74 -38.56
N SER A 616 2.36 -14.90 -38.10
CA SER A 616 3.71 -15.09 -37.56
C SER A 616 4.12 -13.98 -36.57
N SER A 617 5.30 -13.39 -36.76
CA SER A 617 5.86 -12.40 -35.85
C SER A 617 5.06 -11.10 -35.79
N LEU A 618 4.07 -10.85 -36.65
CA LEU A 618 3.30 -9.59 -36.65
C LEU A 618 2.28 -9.51 -35.52
N VAL A 619 1.88 -10.66 -34.96
CA VAL A 619 0.86 -10.76 -33.92
C VAL A 619 1.40 -11.48 -32.68
N THR A 620 0.74 -11.27 -31.54
CA THR A 620 1.06 -11.93 -30.28
C THR A 620 -0.20 -12.27 -29.52
N ILE A 621 -0.16 -13.32 -28.69
CA ILE A 621 -1.26 -13.69 -27.79
C ILE A 621 -0.89 -13.27 -26.37
N THR A 622 -1.80 -12.56 -25.73
CA THR A 622 -1.69 -12.17 -24.33
C THR A 622 -2.91 -12.63 -23.55
N THR A 623 -2.78 -12.68 -22.24
CA THR A 623 -3.88 -13.06 -21.35
C THR A 623 -4.44 -11.79 -20.73
N ASN A 624 -5.74 -11.57 -20.88
CA ASN A 624 -6.45 -10.49 -20.20
C ASN A 624 -7.14 -11.06 -18.95
N GLU A 625 -6.75 -10.59 -17.77
CA GLU A 625 -7.40 -10.95 -16.51
C GLU A 625 -8.66 -10.09 -16.32
N VAL A 626 -9.67 -10.29 -17.18
CA VAL A 626 -10.94 -9.59 -17.03
C VAL A 626 -11.75 -10.25 -15.93
N ASP A 627 -11.96 -9.49 -14.86
CA ASP A 627 -12.96 -9.67 -13.80
C ASP A 627 -12.86 -10.98 -12.98
N ARG A 628 -12.37 -10.87 -11.72
CA ARG A 628 -12.29 -11.97 -10.72
C ARG A 628 -13.63 -12.68 -10.45
N ARG A 629 -14.74 -12.16 -11.00
CA ARG A 629 -16.09 -12.72 -10.88
C ARG A 629 -16.40 -13.82 -11.90
N SER A 630 -15.74 -13.85 -13.07
CA SER A 630 -16.06 -14.79 -14.16
C SER A 630 -15.09 -15.96 -14.30
N GLY A 631 -13.94 -15.93 -13.61
CA GLY A 631 -13.10 -17.11 -13.38
C GLY A 631 -12.29 -17.65 -14.56
N SER A 632 -12.47 -17.17 -15.79
CA SER A 632 -11.63 -17.55 -16.94
C SER A 632 -10.84 -16.38 -17.49
N ALA A 633 -9.51 -16.50 -17.40
CA ALA A 633 -8.59 -15.60 -18.07
C ALA A 633 -8.76 -15.74 -19.60
N GLN A 634 -9.24 -14.68 -20.27
CA GLN A 634 -9.48 -14.70 -21.71
C GLN A 634 -8.18 -14.40 -22.46
N ARG A 635 -7.85 -15.23 -23.45
CA ARG A 635 -6.70 -14.96 -24.33
C ARG A 635 -7.12 -13.98 -25.41
N ILE A 636 -6.29 -12.98 -25.66
CA ILE A 636 -6.49 -11.95 -26.67
C ILE A 636 -5.35 -11.97 -27.68
N VAL A 637 -5.64 -11.58 -28.92
CA VAL A 637 -4.65 -11.39 -29.98
C VAL A 637 -4.44 -9.90 -30.17
N ALA A 638 -3.18 -9.48 -30.27
CA ALA A 638 -2.79 -8.10 -30.49
C ALA A 638 -1.69 -8.02 -31.55
N LEU A 639 -1.51 -6.84 -32.14
CA LEU A 639 -0.32 -6.58 -32.93
C LEU A 639 0.89 -6.67 -32.00
N ALA A 640 1.95 -7.31 -32.49
CA ALA A 640 3.09 -7.65 -31.64
C ALA A 640 3.93 -6.43 -31.22
N HIS A 641 3.80 -5.29 -31.90
CA HIS A 641 4.47 -4.03 -31.54
C HIS A 641 3.84 -2.82 -32.27
N TYR A 642 3.90 -1.63 -31.68
CA TYR A 642 3.27 -0.41 -32.24
C TYR A 642 3.75 -0.08 -33.65
N SER A 643 5.05 -0.26 -33.91
CA SER A 643 5.63 -0.07 -35.24
C SER A 643 5.06 -0.98 -36.34
N VAL A 644 4.41 -2.10 -35.98
CA VAL A 644 3.65 -2.91 -36.94
C VAL A 644 2.41 -2.14 -37.38
N GLN A 645 1.64 -1.60 -36.44
CA GLN A 645 0.45 -0.79 -36.74
C GLN A 645 0.83 0.42 -37.60
N GLU A 646 1.88 1.15 -37.20
CA GLU A 646 2.37 2.32 -37.95
C GLU A 646 2.79 1.96 -39.38
N TYR A 647 3.37 0.78 -39.58
CA TYR A 647 3.71 0.32 -40.93
C TYR A 647 2.44 0.06 -41.74
N LEU A 648 1.49 -0.70 -41.16
CA LEU A 648 0.22 -1.09 -41.80
C LEU A 648 -0.67 0.09 -42.19
N VAL A 649 -0.69 1.17 -41.40
CA VAL A 649 -1.52 2.37 -41.67
C VAL A 649 -0.81 3.45 -42.50
N SER A 650 0.49 3.30 -42.78
CA SER A 650 1.27 4.31 -43.49
C SER A 650 1.37 4.05 -44.99
N ASP A 651 1.64 5.09 -45.77
CA ASP A 651 1.97 4.95 -47.21
C ASP A 651 3.23 4.10 -47.46
N ARG A 652 4.04 3.82 -46.42
CA ARG A 652 5.24 2.97 -46.54
C ARG A 652 4.91 1.54 -46.95
N ILE A 653 3.74 1.03 -46.60
CA ILE A 653 3.31 -0.32 -47.02
C ILE A 653 3.21 -0.44 -48.55
N ARG A 654 2.93 0.68 -49.25
CA ARG A 654 2.85 0.73 -50.72
C ARG A 654 4.21 0.66 -51.41
N GLN A 655 5.29 0.86 -50.65
CA GLN A 655 6.67 0.78 -51.14
C GLN A 655 7.23 -0.65 -51.02
N GLY A 656 6.46 -1.56 -50.41
CA GLY A 656 6.78 -2.97 -50.32
C GLY A 656 6.81 -3.65 -51.69
N SER A 657 7.64 -4.69 -51.82
CA SER A 657 7.81 -5.40 -53.09
C SER A 657 6.58 -6.28 -53.33
N HIS A 658 5.92 -6.09 -54.48
CA HIS A 658 4.77 -6.88 -54.95
C HIS A 658 4.97 -8.39 -54.85
#